data_AF-A0ABD5TLF1-F1
#
_entry.id   AF-A0ABD5TLF1-F1
#
_cell.length_a   1.000
_cell.length_b   1.000
_cell.length_c   1.000
_cell.angle_alpha   90.00
_cell.angle_beta   90.00
_cell.angle_gamma   90.00
#
_symmetry.space_group_name_H-M   'P 1'
#
loop_
_entity.id
_entity.type
_entity.pdbx_description
1 polymer ?
#
loop_
_entity_poly.entity_id
_entity_poly.type
_entity_poly.pdbx_seq_one_letter_code
_entity_poly.pdbx_strand_id
1 'polypeptide(L)'
;MSSSTSLPKKLFRLYEHYVGEPDSESDVWGYWIFIFGYLVGAAGLGAFIVGYAGTVDSYFHIRVSGVAAAAGLAFCLFGLVLMLPVRKRAIQAGAVGLVVALAGVVAFAIVYPYNWRDMGAGLEVEVIAIYSAGIAIIAGVTALVPVVTGRKGMFVEEEGQTEDPPILTGDALEGAQFAVFRDDEGDWGWHVLHLEALAGHQESAATRPEAKAGIERVKSKIGSAGLMELTTSAFRLYQDADETWRWTLVRDDGSVVAECTSSFDARDGAEQSVSFLKDRGPDADVIEIDGAAFTYVEERDEWHWELLDADRRALATSPSGHLDQGDAEEAAMTFAEHFDRARLLDVDHVGVELRESADGWTWRFVDAADDELARSATVYDSRRDAEEAVEALLPELEGASITVSGEPTYELYESGDEWRWRLVDESEHVVARNPEDCSTLEDAERTSERFSDEVDGATVVEIEDAEYEIYPAEEVTSSHGASTGDLPATVEDANPATDGGTTVEDGDAPAGPDWNWRLVTEDREIVAASTEPHAGPDAAAEAIERVRQQASEADLIEFENAAFQVYEADSGEWRWRLIDEDGNVLADSGEEHTSRNEAAEAMMTLKKQAPDADVIEIDTAAFELFVNDDGEWGWRLIDEGGKLVAEDPATHPTRAAAKQAMERLLEHLDSDIRTMDGAIFQTYPDGDDWHWRFILPDGDVVAVGDEAYPTRDELVDGIEDVRDPASRAGTFTIGDVAVQLYESGEWHFRLLDRDREIVADSSVTFDDRATAIDAVEDLERHAPGAPIFTIEDAAIRLERGEGGWRWQLIDADREVLATAATAVDEKEAILETVEEVRRLAPIAGRVDFDVASFDVYAVEDDRWSWRLIDEDGRTVADGTETYSSSDAARNGLEPVRELIDHASILEIDGVSFELHAAEDEDGWVWHLVDKHGSTLSESTRTYESRTDAREAMNAVKRNAPDGWITFTE
;
A
#
# COMPACT_ATOMS: atom_id res chain seq x y z
N MET A 1 -41.53 -7.89 12.11
CA MET A 1 -40.64 -7.15 13.05
C MET A 1 -41.35 -6.97 14.39
N SER A 2 -40.92 -7.64 15.48
CA SER A 2 -41.63 -7.56 16.80
C SER A 2 -40.71 -7.45 18.02
N SER A 3 -39.44 -7.09 17.84
CA SER A 3 -38.42 -7.22 18.90
C SER A 3 -38.33 -6.01 19.85
N SER A 4 -38.83 -4.83 19.45
CA SER A 4 -38.66 -3.57 20.20
C SER A 4 -39.60 -3.42 21.40
N THR A 5 -40.76 -4.07 21.41
CA THR A 5 -41.74 -4.02 22.51
C THR A 5 -41.38 -4.91 23.72
N SER A 6 -40.37 -5.78 23.60
CA SER A 6 -40.03 -6.74 24.66
C SER A 6 -39.29 -6.14 25.86
N LEU A 7 -38.51 -5.08 25.65
CA LEU A 7 -37.61 -4.52 26.67
C LEU A 7 -38.34 -3.69 27.73
N PRO A 8 -39.29 -2.80 27.36
CA PRO A 8 -40.16 -2.13 28.33
C PRO A 8 -40.96 -3.15 29.15
N LYS A 9 -41.65 -4.09 28.48
CA LYS A 9 -42.43 -5.15 29.15
C LYS A 9 -41.60 -5.92 30.20
N LYS A 10 -40.34 -6.26 29.89
CA LYS A 10 -39.43 -6.94 30.83
C LYS A 10 -39.03 -6.07 32.03
N LEU A 11 -38.72 -4.79 31.83
CA LEU A 11 -38.34 -3.87 32.91
C LEU A 11 -39.47 -3.61 33.90
N PHE A 12 -40.71 -3.55 33.41
CA PHE A 12 -41.92 -3.42 34.23
C PHE A 12 -42.17 -4.69 35.05
N ARG A 13 -42.10 -5.87 34.43
CA ARG A 13 -42.21 -7.16 35.16
C ARG A 13 -41.15 -7.30 36.24
N LEU A 14 -39.92 -6.87 35.96
CA LEU A 14 -38.82 -6.95 36.92
C LEU A 14 -39.01 -5.99 38.10
N TYR A 15 -39.56 -4.79 37.85
CA TYR A 15 -39.95 -3.87 38.91
C TYR A 15 -41.07 -4.46 39.78
N GLU A 16 -42.14 -5.00 39.19
CA GLU A 16 -43.24 -5.61 39.92
C GLU A 16 -42.77 -6.79 40.79
N HIS A 17 -41.85 -7.62 40.26
CA HIS A 17 -41.30 -8.76 40.98
C HIS A 17 -40.42 -8.38 42.18
N TYR A 18 -39.59 -7.35 42.05
CA TYR A 18 -38.60 -6.98 43.09
C TYR A 18 -39.02 -5.82 44.00
N VAL A 19 -39.95 -4.97 43.56
CA VAL A 19 -40.36 -3.74 44.26
C VAL A 19 -41.85 -3.80 44.67
N GLY A 20 -42.74 -4.21 43.76
CA GLY A 20 -44.19 -4.32 43.98
C GLY A 20 -45.04 -3.65 42.88
N GLU A 21 -46.37 -3.66 43.04
CA GLU A 21 -47.30 -3.04 42.07
C GLU A 21 -47.03 -1.54 41.91
N PRO A 22 -46.74 -1.05 40.69
CA PRO A 22 -46.48 0.37 40.46
C PRO A 22 -47.79 1.18 40.48
N ASP A 23 -47.76 2.33 41.16
CA ASP A 23 -48.87 3.29 41.15
C ASP A 23 -48.91 4.08 39.83
N SER A 24 -47.77 4.25 39.14
CA SER A 24 -47.68 4.93 37.84
C SER A 24 -46.53 4.41 36.96
N GLU A 25 -46.62 4.67 35.64
CA GLU A 25 -45.55 4.37 34.69
C GLU A 25 -44.24 5.10 35.03
N SER A 26 -44.34 6.32 35.57
CA SER A 26 -43.20 7.14 35.98
C SER A 26 -42.39 6.52 37.13
N ASP A 27 -43.01 5.72 38.01
CA ASP A 27 -42.31 5.11 39.15
C ASP A 27 -41.30 4.04 38.69
N VAL A 28 -41.68 3.26 37.67
CA VAL A 28 -40.84 2.19 37.11
C VAL A 28 -39.63 2.78 36.37
N TRP A 29 -39.86 3.77 35.51
CA TRP A 29 -38.78 4.44 34.80
C TRP A 29 -37.87 5.24 35.73
N GLY A 30 -38.45 5.88 36.76
CA GLY A 30 -37.68 6.56 37.81
C GLY A 30 -36.72 5.64 38.54
N TYR A 31 -37.16 4.42 38.86
CA TYR A 31 -36.33 3.37 39.46
C TYR A 31 -35.15 2.96 38.58
N TRP A 32 -35.40 2.64 37.31
CA TRP A 32 -34.33 2.21 36.43
C TRP A 32 -33.32 3.32 36.10
N ILE A 33 -33.78 4.56 35.92
CA ILE A 33 -32.91 5.72 35.70
C ILE A 33 -32.03 6.00 36.93
N PHE A 34 -32.60 5.86 38.14
CA PHE A 34 -31.85 5.99 39.38
C PHE A 34 -30.75 4.93 39.50
N ILE A 35 -31.08 3.66 39.25
CA ILE A 35 -30.12 2.54 39.30
C ILE A 35 -29.02 2.71 38.25
N PHE A 36 -29.38 3.09 37.02
CA PHE A 36 -28.41 3.37 35.96
C PHE A 36 -27.45 4.49 36.34
N GLY A 37 -27.98 5.63 36.79
CA GLY A 37 -27.18 6.76 37.25
C GLY A 37 -26.22 6.38 38.38
N TYR A 38 -26.69 5.53 39.32
CA TYR A 38 -25.90 5.06 40.44
C TYR A 38 -24.73 4.18 39.98
N LEU A 39 -24.98 3.24 39.07
CA LEU A 39 -23.94 2.35 38.54
C LEU A 39 -22.90 3.13 37.73
N VAL A 40 -23.31 4.05 36.87
CA VAL A 40 -22.41 4.90 36.07
C VAL A 40 -21.58 5.81 36.99
N GLY A 41 -22.22 6.42 37.99
CA GLY A 41 -21.53 7.27 38.97
C GLY A 41 -20.52 6.49 39.82
N ALA A 42 -20.89 5.29 40.29
CA ALA A 42 -20.02 4.42 41.07
C ALA A 42 -18.84 3.88 40.23
N ALA A 43 -19.07 3.53 38.96
CA ALA A 43 -18.02 3.13 38.03
C ALA A 43 -17.05 4.28 37.74
N GLY A 44 -17.57 5.49 37.50
CA GLY A 44 -16.75 6.69 37.36
C GLY A 44 -15.87 6.95 38.59
N LEU A 45 -16.44 6.87 39.80
CA LEU A 45 -15.69 7.02 41.04
C LEU A 45 -14.65 5.90 41.24
N GLY A 46 -14.98 4.65 40.91
CA GLY A 46 -14.06 3.53 40.96
C GLY A 46 -12.88 3.70 39.99
N ALA A 47 -13.16 4.11 38.75
CA ALA A 47 -12.14 4.40 37.75
C ALA A 47 -11.23 5.55 38.18
N PHE A 48 -11.77 6.58 38.84
CA PHE A 48 -10.97 7.67 39.43
C PHE A 48 -10.00 7.15 40.51
N ILE A 49 -10.47 6.29 41.42
CA ILE A 49 -9.66 5.72 42.51
C ILE A 49 -8.55 4.82 41.96
N VAL A 50 -8.86 3.97 40.97
CA VAL A 50 -7.88 3.07 40.32
C VAL A 50 -6.85 3.87 39.52
N GLY A 51 -7.29 4.86 38.75
CA GLY A 51 -6.40 5.73 37.99
C GLY A 51 -5.46 6.56 38.87
N TYR A 52 -5.90 6.96 40.07
CA TYR A 52 -5.06 7.66 41.04
C TYR A 52 -3.96 6.78 41.68
N ALA A 53 -4.13 5.45 41.67
CA ALA A 53 -3.20 4.50 42.30
C ALA A 53 -2.18 3.86 41.34
N GLY A 54 -2.33 4.00 40.02
CA GLY A 54 -1.49 3.37 38.99
C GLY A 54 -0.58 4.34 38.22
N THR A 55 0.38 3.80 37.45
CA THR A 55 1.30 4.53 36.54
C THR A 55 0.78 4.57 35.10
N VAL A 56 -0.53 4.68 34.91
CA VAL A 56 -1.19 4.74 33.59
C VAL A 56 -1.47 6.21 33.26
N ASP A 57 -1.51 6.56 31.98
CA ASP A 57 -1.64 7.94 31.47
C ASP A 57 -2.71 8.76 32.22
N SER A 58 -2.26 9.66 33.10
CA SER A 58 -3.10 10.12 34.22
C SER A 58 -4.25 11.03 33.79
N TYR A 59 -4.13 11.69 32.63
CA TYR A 59 -5.08 12.73 32.20
C TYR A 59 -6.33 12.17 31.54
N PHE A 60 -6.18 11.17 30.67
CA PHE A 60 -7.33 10.53 30.00
C PHE A 60 -8.28 9.86 31.00
N HIS A 61 -7.74 9.16 32.01
CA HIS A 61 -8.53 8.48 33.02
C HIS A 61 -9.27 9.43 33.95
N ILE A 62 -8.64 10.55 34.35
CA ILE A 62 -9.30 11.59 35.16
C ILE A 62 -10.46 12.21 34.38
N ARG A 63 -10.31 12.42 33.07
CA ARG A 63 -11.38 12.94 32.20
C ARG A 63 -12.57 12.00 32.12
N VAL A 64 -12.34 10.75 31.77
CA VAL A 64 -13.41 9.75 31.61
C VAL A 64 -14.12 9.50 32.95
N SER A 65 -13.37 9.39 34.04
CA SER A 65 -13.95 9.17 35.37
C SER A 65 -14.76 10.37 35.90
N GLY A 66 -14.30 11.60 35.66
CA GLY A 66 -15.02 12.82 36.03
C GLY A 66 -16.33 13.00 35.24
N VAL A 67 -16.29 12.76 33.93
CA VAL A 67 -17.48 12.79 33.05
C VAL A 67 -18.51 11.75 33.50
N ALA A 68 -18.08 10.51 33.73
CA ALA A 68 -18.96 9.43 34.19
C ALA A 68 -19.58 9.73 35.55
N ALA A 69 -18.79 10.22 36.52
CA ALA A 69 -19.29 10.58 37.85
C ALA A 69 -20.33 11.72 37.81
N ALA A 70 -20.06 12.77 37.01
CA ALA A 70 -20.94 13.93 36.89
C ALA A 70 -22.25 13.61 36.15
N ALA A 71 -22.19 12.79 35.11
CA ALA A 71 -23.36 12.30 34.39
C ALA A 71 -24.20 11.37 35.28
N GLY A 72 -23.56 10.42 35.96
CA GLY A 72 -24.23 9.49 36.88
C GLY A 72 -25.01 10.21 37.99
N LEU A 73 -24.42 11.24 38.59
CA LEU A 73 -25.11 12.07 39.60
C LEU A 73 -26.35 12.77 39.05
N ALA A 74 -26.28 13.33 37.83
CA ALA A 74 -27.41 14.01 37.20
C ALA A 74 -28.57 13.03 36.94
N PHE A 75 -28.28 11.83 36.42
CA PHE A 75 -29.28 10.77 36.22
C PHE A 75 -29.90 10.29 37.54
N CYS A 76 -29.10 10.10 38.60
CA CYS A 76 -29.62 9.74 39.93
C CYS A 76 -30.65 10.76 40.45
N LEU A 77 -30.31 12.04 40.38
CA LEU A 77 -31.19 13.10 40.88
C LEU A 77 -32.47 13.20 40.06
N PHE A 78 -32.39 13.01 38.74
CA PHE A 78 -33.57 12.99 37.88
C PHE A 78 -34.45 11.75 38.12
N GLY A 79 -33.86 10.56 38.30
CA GLY A 79 -34.58 9.34 38.68
C GLY A 79 -35.37 9.51 39.98
N LEU A 80 -34.80 10.21 40.97
CA LEU A 80 -35.52 10.57 42.21
C LEU A 80 -36.69 11.53 41.97
N VAL A 81 -36.59 12.45 41.00
CA VAL A 81 -37.71 13.34 40.64
C VAL A 81 -38.87 12.56 40.02
N LEU A 82 -38.58 11.55 39.20
CA LEU A 82 -39.59 10.69 38.57
C LEU A 82 -40.34 9.81 39.56
N MET A 83 -39.72 9.44 40.68
CA MET A 83 -40.37 8.68 41.77
C MET A 83 -41.24 9.54 42.70
N LEU A 84 -41.14 10.86 42.60
CA LEU A 84 -41.93 11.74 43.45
C LEU A 84 -43.30 11.99 42.79
N PRO A 85 -44.39 12.08 43.58
CA PRO A 85 -45.72 12.39 43.05
C PRO A 85 -45.80 13.87 42.66
N VAL A 86 -45.17 14.22 41.53
CA VAL A 86 -45.05 15.59 41.03
C VAL A 86 -45.79 15.74 39.69
N ARG A 87 -46.31 16.95 39.44
CA ARG A 87 -47.03 17.22 38.18
C ARG A 87 -46.10 17.11 36.98
N LYS A 88 -46.65 16.80 35.79
CA LYS A 88 -45.92 16.76 34.50
C LYS A 88 -44.98 17.96 34.26
N ARG A 89 -45.36 19.17 34.70
CA ARG A 89 -44.51 20.38 34.59
C ARG A 89 -43.25 20.34 35.46
N ALA A 90 -43.31 19.70 36.62
CA ALA A 90 -42.16 19.48 37.48
C ALA A 90 -41.22 18.42 36.90
N ILE A 91 -41.76 17.38 36.26
CA ILE A 91 -40.98 16.39 35.49
C ILE A 91 -40.27 17.08 34.31
N GLN A 92 -40.99 17.92 33.55
CA GLN A 92 -40.41 18.72 32.47
C GLN A 92 -39.29 19.65 32.97
N ALA A 93 -39.49 20.33 34.10
CA ALA A 93 -38.45 21.16 34.71
C ALA A 93 -37.23 20.32 35.13
N GLY A 94 -37.44 19.13 35.71
CA GLY A 94 -36.37 18.17 36.02
C GLY A 94 -35.62 17.70 34.77
N ALA A 95 -36.33 17.43 33.67
CA ALA A 95 -35.74 17.01 32.40
C ALA A 95 -34.92 18.14 31.76
N VAL A 96 -35.41 19.38 31.80
CA VAL A 96 -34.63 20.57 31.40
C VAL A 96 -33.37 20.70 32.25
N GLY A 97 -33.48 20.51 33.57
CA GLY A 97 -32.32 20.51 34.47
C GLY A 97 -31.30 19.42 34.12
N LEU A 98 -31.75 18.22 33.75
CA LEU A 98 -30.90 17.11 33.30
C LEU A 98 -30.16 17.46 31.99
N VAL A 99 -30.87 17.99 31.00
CA VAL A 99 -30.26 18.41 29.72
C VAL A 99 -29.20 19.50 29.95
N VAL A 100 -29.51 20.50 30.78
CA VAL A 100 -28.57 21.57 31.13
C VAL A 100 -27.35 21.02 31.87
N ALA A 101 -27.54 20.05 32.78
CA ALA A 101 -26.44 19.40 33.48
C ALA A 101 -25.56 18.60 32.50
N LEU A 102 -26.15 17.78 31.62
CA LEU A 102 -25.40 16.99 30.64
C LEU A 102 -24.67 17.87 29.62
N ALA A 103 -25.26 18.98 29.19
CA ALA A 103 -24.59 19.97 28.36
C ALA A 103 -23.35 20.55 29.06
N GLY A 104 -23.44 20.80 30.38
CA GLY A 104 -22.29 21.18 31.20
C GLY A 104 -21.20 20.10 31.25
N VAL A 105 -21.58 18.82 31.34
CA VAL A 105 -20.63 17.68 31.31
C VAL A 105 -19.93 17.55 29.95
N VAL A 106 -20.66 17.71 28.84
CA VAL A 106 -20.09 17.65 27.48
C VAL A 106 -19.16 18.85 27.24
N ALA A 107 -19.59 20.05 27.60
CA ALA A 107 -18.76 21.25 27.51
C ALA A 107 -17.47 21.09 28.32
N PHE A 108 -17.54 20.48 29.51
CA PHE A 108 -16.37 20.16 30.32
C PHE A 108 -15.41 19.20 29.60
N ALA A 109 -15.92 18.13 28.97
CA ALA A 109 -15.09 17.16 28.24
C ALA A 109 -14.36 17.76 27.03
N ILE A 110 -14.99 18.72 26.34
CA ILE A 110 -14.44 19.38 25.14
C ILE A 110 -13.43 20.48 25.49
N VAL A 111 -13.75 21.33 26.47
CA VAL A 111 -12.93 22.51 26.81
C VAL A 111 -11.67 22.13 27.59
N TYR A 112 -11.68 21.00 28.31
CA TYR A 112 -10.56 20.54 29.15
C TYR A 112 -10.00 19.17 28.73
N PRO A 113 -9.44 19.04 27.52
CA PRO A 113 -8.94 17.77 27.03
C PRO A 113 -7.64 17.32 27.72
N TYR A 114 -6.76 18.27 28.10
CA TYR A 114 -5.42 17.98 28.66
C TYR A 114 -4.99 18.87 29.87
N ASN A 115 -5.60 20.04 30.09
CA ASN A 115 -5.14 21.04 31.09
C ASN A 115 -6.08 21.18 32.30
N TRP A 116 -5.96 20.29 33.28
CA TRP A 116 -6.81 20.28 34.48
C TRP A 116 -6.25 21.10 35.66
N ARG A 117 -4.97 21.49 35.61
CA ARG A 117 -4.27 22.19 36.71
C ARG A 117 -3.45 23.40 36.30
N ASP A 118 -3.16 23.58 35.01
CA ASP A 118 -2.43 24.75 34.50
C ASP A 118 -3.27 25.43 33.40
N MET A 119 -3.70 26.67 33.69
CA MET A 119 -4.53 27.59 32.87
C MET A 119 -5.23 27.01 31.63
N GLY A 120 -6.48 26.55 31.80
CA GLY A 120 -7.39 26.24 30.69
C GLY A 120 -7.91 27.48 29.97
N ALA A 121 -8.80 27.30 28.99
CA ALA A 121 -9.31 28.32 28.04
C ALA A 121 -10.05 29.54 28.65
N GLY A 122 -9.98 29.76 29.98
CA GLY A 122 -10.62 30.86 30.69
C GLY A 122 -12.12 30.69 30.93
N LEU A 123 -12.70 29.54 30.58
CA LEU A 123 -14.15 29.25 30.63
C LEU A 123 -14.57 28.40 31.86
N GLU A 124 -13.76 28.34 32.91
CA GLU A 124 -13.96 27.43 34.06
C GLU A 124 -15.25 27.77 34.81
N VAL A 125 -15.53 29.07 34.94
CA VAL A 125 -16.69 29.58 35.67
C VAL A 125 -17.96 29.28 34.89
N GLU A 126 -17.94 29.46 33.57
CA GLU A 126 -19.07 29.24 32.66
C GLU A 126 -19.49 27.77 32.65
N VAL A 127 -18.53 26.84 32.49
CA VAL A 127 -18.80 25.39 32.44
C VAL A 127 -19.36 24.88 33.77
N ILE A 128 -18.74 25.27 34.90
CA ILE A 128 -19.22 24.89 36.23
C ILE A 128 -20.59 25.52 36.52
N ALA A 129 -20.83 26.76 36.07
CA ALA A 129 -22.12 27.43 36.25
C ALA A 129 -23.24 26.73 35.50
N ILE A 130 -23.01 26.26 34.26
CA ILE A 130 -24.00 25.51 33.48
C ILE A 130 -24.36 24.20 34.19
N TYR A 131 -23.35 23.40 34.56
CA TYR A 131 -23.58 22.14 35.27
C TYR A 131 -24.32 22.36 36.60
N SER A 132 -23.86 23.33 37.39
CA SER A 132 -24.47 23.67 38.69
C SER A 132 -25.89 24.21 38.53
N ALA A 133 -26.19 24.96 37.47
CA ALA A 133 -27.54 25.43 37.18
C ALA A 133 -28.47 24.26 36.85
N GLY A 134 -28.02 23.29 36.05
CA GLY A 134 -28.78 22.08 35.75
C GLY A 134 -29.09 21.26 37.01
N ILE A 135 -28.07 21.01 37.84
CA ILE A 135 -28.23 20.32 39.13
C ILE A 135 -29.14 21.11 40.08
N ALA A 136 -29.02 22.45 40.14
CA ALA A 136 -29.87 23.30 40.98
C ALA A 136 -31.34 23.28 40.53
N ILE A 137 -31.62 23.16 39.23
CA ILE A 137 -32.98 22.97 38.71
C ILE A 137 -33.54 21.63 39.18
N ILE A 138 -32.78 20.53 39.00
CA ILE A 138 -33.23 19.19 39.42
C ILE A 138 -33.43 19.13 40.95
N ALA A 139 -32.41 19.54 41.72
CA ALA A 139 -32.46 19.54 43.17
C ALA A 139 -33.51 20.53 43.71
N GLY A 140 -33.77 21.63 43.00
CA GLY A 140 -34.83 22.58 43.31
C GLY A 140 -36.20 21.94 43.24
N VAL A 141 -36.45 21.09 42.22
CA VAL A 141 -37.70 20.31 42.12
C VAL A 141 -37.84 19.37 43.32
N THR A 142 -36.78 18.64 43.68
CA THR A 142 -36.77 17.71 44.83
C THR A 142 -36.92 18.43 46.19
N ALA A 143 -36.27 19.58 46.37
CA ALA A 143 -36.29 20.37 47.61
C ALA A 143 -37.58 21.18 47.79
N LEU A 144 -38.33 21.46 46.71
CA LEU A 144 -39.64 22.10 46.81
C LEU A 144 -40.70 21.16 47.40
N VAL A 145 -40.49 19.83 47.32
CA VAL A 145 -41.48 18.83 47.76
C VAL A 145 -41.83 18.94 49.26
N PRO A 146 -40.88 19.06 50.22
CA PRO A 146 -41.22 19.21 51.64
C PRO A 146 -41.80 20.60 52.00
N VAL A 147 -41.47 21.65 51.24
CA VAL A 147 -41.90 23.03 51.53
C VAL A 147 -43.31 23.30 51.02
N VAL A 148 -43.71 22.67 49.92
CA VAL A 148 -45.05 22.79 49.34
C VAL A 148 -46.07 21.87 50.02
N THR A 149 -45.63 20.74 50.57
CA THR A 149 -46.50 19.79 51.32
C THR A 149 -46.90 20.28 52.72
N GLY A 150 -46.26 21.34 53.25
CA GLY A 150 -46.41 21.80 54.64
C GLY A 150 -47.55 22.79 54.95
N ARG A 151 -48.34 23.29 53.99
CA ARG A 151 -49.51 24.14 54.33
C ARG A 151 -50.57 24.25 53.22
N LYS A 152 -51.70 23.56 53.44
CA LYS A 152 -53.01 23.63 52.75
C LYS A 152 -53.02 23.15 51.29
N GLY A 153 -53.94 22.23 51.02
CA GLY A 153 -54.01 21.43 49.82
C GLY A 153 -54.21 22.21 48.52
N MET A 154 -53.45 21.80 47.51
CA MET A 154 -53.78 21.97 46.09
C MET A 154 -53.01 20.99 45.16
N PHE A 155 -52.35 19.95 45.69
CA PHE A 155 -51.42 19.12 44.89
C PHE A 155 -51.36 17.64 45.30
N VAL A 156 -52.45 17.07 45.82
CA VAL A 156 -52.60 15.63 46.04
C VAL A 156 -53.85 15.20 45.28
N GLU A 157 -53.72 14.28 44.32
CA GLU A 157 -54.83 13.40 43.97
C GLU A 157 -54.90 12.37 45.10
N GLU A 158 -55.91 12.49 45.97
CA GLU A 158 -56.37 11.31 46.70
C GLU A 158 -57.03 10.41 45.66
N GLU A 159 -56.27 9.50 45.05
CA GLU A 159 -56.90 8.30 44.49
C GLU A 159 -57.38 7.47 45.68
N GLY A 160 -58.68 7.53 45.88
CA GLY A 160 -59.36 6.88 46.99
C GLY A 160 -59.03 5.39 47.04
N GLN A 161 -58.60 4.96 48.21
CA GLN A 161 -59.05 3.67 48.73
C GLN A 161 -60.59 3.69 48.76
N THR A 162 -61.24 3.25 47.69
CA THR A 162 -62.56 2.63 47.77
C THR A 162 -62.30 1.17 48.14
N GLU A 163 -62.44 0.81 49.41
CA GLU A 163 -63.69 0.32 50.00
C GLU A 163 -64.25 -0.89 49.23
N ASP A 164 -64.45 -1.98 49.97
CA ASP A 164 -65.14 -3.21 49.57
C ASP A 164 -66.29 -2.97 48.58
N PRO A 165 -66.51 -3.89 47.61
CA PRO A 165 -67.59 -3.74 46.65
C PRO A 165 -68.96 -3.62 47.36
N PRO A 166 -69.79 -2.63 47.04
CA PRO A 166 -71.15 -2.58 47.53
C PRO A 166 -71.93 -3.78 46.97
N ILE A 167 -72.64 -4.46 47.87
CA ILE A 167 -73.54 -5.58 47.61
C ILE A 167 -74.49 -5.23 46.46
N LEU A 168 -74.46 -6.03 45.40
CA LEU A 168 -75.32 -5.97 44.21
C LEU A 168 -76.80 -5.92 44.60
N THR A 169 -77.49 -4.83 44.23
CA THR A 169 -78.96 -4.75 44.19
C THR A 169 -79.47 -4.64 42.75
N GLY A 170 -79.98 -5.76 42.23
CA GLY A 170 -81.24 -5.89 41.49
C GLY A 170 -81.45 -5.26 40.11
N ASP A 171 -81.04 -4.02 39.85
CA ASP A 171 -81.62 -3.21 38.75
C ASP A 171 -80.60 -2.71 37.70
N ALA A 172 -79.40 -3.28 37.63
CA ALA A 172 -78.34 -2.84 36.71
C ALA A 172 -77.95 -3.86 35.61
N LEU A 173 -78.76 -4.88 35.34
CA LEU A 173 -78.44 -5.99 34.43
C LEU A 173 -78.67 -5.71 32.92
N GLU A 174 -78.72 -4.45 32.48
CA GLU A 174 -78.87 -4.08 31.05
C GLU A 174 -77.65 -3.35 30.46
N GLY A 175 -76.56 -3.17 31.21
CA GLY A 175 -75.32 -2.52 30.72
C GLY A 175 -74.28 -3.51 30.20
N ALA A 176 -73.45 -3.11 29.22
CA ALA A 176 -72.28 -3.89 28.82
C ALA A 176 -71.20 -3.85 29.93
N GLN A 177 -70.45 -4.93 30.13
CA GLN A 177 -69.37 -5.02 31.12
C GLN A 177 -68.03 -5.20 30.41
N PHE A 178 -67.01 -4.42 30.78
CA PHE A 178 -65.63 -4.71 30.37
C PHE A 178 -65.00 -5.66 31.39
N ALA A 179 -64.77 -6.91 30.99
CA ALA A 179 -64.08 -7.90 31.80
C ALA A 179 -62.59 -7.88 31.44
N VAL A 180 -61.75 -7.48 32.39
CA VAL A 180 -60.28 -7.49 32.25
C VAL A 180 -59.76 -8.78 32.90
N PHE A 181 -58.92 -9.51 32.18
CA PHE A 181 -58.34 -10.79 32.59
C PHE A 181 -56.84 -10.79 32.36
N ARG A 182 -56.13 -11.70 33.03
CA ARG A 182 -54.70 -11.93 32.82
C ARG A 182 -54.51 -13.14 31.91
N ASP A 183 -53.65 -13.02 30.90
CA ASP A 183 -53.29 -14.14 30.03
C ASP A 183 -52.18 -15.03 30.65
N ASP A 184 -51.88 -16.14 29.98
CA ASP A 184 -50.86 -17.11 30.43
C ASP A 184 -49.43 -16.53 30.44
N GLU A 185 -49.20 -15.43 29.72
CA GLU A 185 -47.93 -14.71 29.67
C GLU A 185 -47.80 -13.63 30.76
N GLY A 186 -48.89 -13.42 31.50
CA GLY A 186 -48.99 -12.49 32.61
C GLY A 186 -49.38 -11.06 32.22
N ASP A 187 -49.74 -10.82 30.95
CA ASP A 187 -50.21 -9.53 30.45
C ASP A 187 -51.75 -9.43 30.61
N TRP A 188 -52.29 -8.20 30.58
CA TRP A 188 -53.72 -7.91 30.79
C TRP A 188 -54.47 -7.79 29.44
N GLY A 189 -55.49 -8.62 29.25
CA GLY A 189 -56.46 -8.55 28.14
C GLY A 189 -57.85 -8.10 28.61
N TRP A 190 -58.74 -7.72 27.69
CA TRP A 190 -60.12 -7.37 28.05
C TRP A 190 -61.15 -7.73 26.99
N HIS A 191 -62.37 -8.06 27.43
CA HIS A 191 -63.55 -8.34 26.60
C HIS A 191 -64.75 -7.48 26.99
N VAL A 192 -65.63 -7.17 26.02
CA VAL A 192 -66.94 -6.55 26.29
C VAL A 192 -68.01 -7.64 26.39
N LEU A 193 -68.69 -7.74 27.53
CA LEU A 193 -69.73 -8.71 27.83
C LEU A 193 -71.11 -8.04 27.80
N HIS A 194 -72.07 -8.67 27.13
CA HIS A 194 -73.49 -8.40 27.34
C HIS A 194 -74.23 -9.74 27.23
N LEU A 195 -74.42 -10.41 28.37
CA LEU A 195 -74.85 -11.82 28.53
C LEU A 195 -73.89 -12.88 27.93
N GLU A 196 -73.09 -12.55 26.90
CA GLU A 196 -71.96 -13.32 26.36
C GLU A 196 -70.87 -12.33 25.83
N ALA A 197 -69.64 -12.80 25.55
CA ALA A 197 -68.56 -11.96 25.02
C ALA A 197 -68.87 -11.54 23.57
N LEU A 198 -68.87 -10.23 23.32
CA LEU A 198 -69.22 -9.64 22.01
C LEU A 198 -68.00 -9.12 21.25
N ALA A 199 -66.95 -8.71 21.96
CA ALA A 199 -65.80 -8.02 21.41
C ALA A 199 -64.54 -8.28 22.26
N GLY A 200 -63.39 -8.36 21.60
CA GLY A 200 -62.07 -8.50 22.22
C GLY A 200 -61.07 -7.48 21.68
N HIS A 201 -59.93 -7.36 22.36
CA HIS A 201 -58.82 -6.50 21.97
C HIS A 201 -57.63 -7.35 21.52
N GLN A 202 -56.91 -6.88 20.50
CA GLN A 202 -55.82 -7.64 19.88
C GLN A 202 -54.49 -7.52 20.66
N GLU A 203 -54.19 -6.36 21.27
CA GLU A 203 -52.93 -6.15 22.01
C GLU A 203 -53.09 -6.32 23.54
N SER A 204 -52.17 -7.01 24.19
CA SER A 204 -52.16 -7.14 25.65
C SER A 204 -51.44 -5.97 26.32
N ALA A 205 -51.98 -5.45 27.42
CA ALA A 205 -51.38 -4.38 28.22
C ALA A 205 -50.48 -4.95 29.32
N ALA A 206 -49.28 -4.40 29.49
CA ALA A 206 -48.32 -4.94 30.45
C ALA A 206 -48.72 -4.64 31.90
N THR A 207 -49.50 -3.58 32.11
CA THR A 207 -49.92 -3.14 33.45
C THR A 207 -51.42 -2.84 33.53
N ARG A 208 -51.97 -2.95 34.74
CA ARG A 208 -53.38 -2.64 35.01
C ARG A 208 -53.75 -1.18 34.68
N PRO A 209 -52.94 -0.14 34.97
CA PRO A 209 -53.22 1.23 34.54
C PRO A 209 -53.26 1.40 33.02
N GLU A 210 -52.37 0.72 32.29
CA GLU A 210 -52.33 0.73 30.83
C GLU A 210 -53.58 0.06 30.23
N ALA A 211 -54.00 -1.07 30.78
CA ALA A 211 -55.25 -1.75 30.40
C ALA A 211 -56.47 -0.84 30.62
N LYS A 212 -56.55 -0.15 31.76
CA LYS A 212 -57.62 0.81 32.08
C LYS A 212 -57.61 1.98 31.10
N ALA A 213 -56.44 2.54 30.78
CA ALA A 213 -56.31 3.61 29.79
C ALA A 213 -56.69 3.17 28.37
N GLY A 214 -56.37 1.93 27.98
CA GLY A 214 -56.83 1.31 26.73
C GLY A 214 -58.35 1.22 26.64
N ILE A 215 -59.00 0.70 27.68
CA ILE A 215 -60.46 0.56 27.75
C ILE A 215 -61.15 1.93 27.67
N GLU A 216 -60.65 2.93 28.41
CA GLU A 216 -61.21 4.29 28.37
C GLU A 216 -61.02 4.98 27.00
N ARG A 217 -59.91 4.72 26.31
CA ARG A 217 -59.71 5.18 24.91
C ARG A 217 -60.73 4.56 23.97
N VAL A 218 -60.99 3.26 24.08
CA VAL A 218 -61.96 2.56 23.22
C VAL A 218 -63.40 2.99 23.54
N LYS A 219 -63.78 3.06 24.82
CA LYS A 219 -65.09 3.60 25.26
C LYS A 219 -65.38 4.99 24.70
N SER A 220 -64.41 5.90 24.81
CA SER A 220 -64.53 7.26 24.32
C SER A 220 -64.72 7.34 22.81
N LYS A 221 -64.30 6.31 22.06
CA LYS A 221 -64.30 6.27 20.59
C LYS A 221 -65.49 5.49 20.00
N ILE A 222 -65.97 4.44 20.68
CA ILE A 222 -67.06 3.58 20.18
C ILE A 222 -68.36 4.35 19.92
N GLY A 223 -68.75 5.26 20.85
CA GLY A 223 -70.03 5.97 20.74
C GLY A 223 -70.13 6.85 19.48
N SER A 224 -69.01 7.39 19.02
CA SER A 224 -68.90 8.22 17.82
C SER A 224 -68.52 7.44 16.56
N ALA A 225 -68.26 6.13 16.64
CA ALA A 225 -67.71 5.37 15.53
C ALA A 225 -68.68 5.30 14.33
N GLY A 226 -68.18 5.54 13.12
CA GLY A 226 -68.92 5.31 11.87
C GLY A 226 -69.27 3.84 11.69
N LEU A 227 -70.25 3.53 10.83
CA LEU A 227 -70.56 2.16 10.42
C LEU A 227 -70.34 2.09 8.91
N MET A 228 -69.34 1.33 8.49
CA MET A 228 -68.88 1.25 7.10
C MET A 228 -69.02 -0.20 6.60
N GLU A 229 -69.77 -0.37 5.51
CA GLU A 229 -69.92 -1.66 4.83
C GLU A 229 -69.28 -1.55 3.45
N LEU A 230 -68.28 -2.40 3.18
CA LEU A 230 -67.68 -2.54 1.85
C LEU A 230 -68.60 -3.43 1.01
N THR A 231 -69.30 -2.84 0.03
CA THR A 231 -70.16 -3.58 -0.91
C THR A 231 -69.49 -3.86 -2.26
N THR A 232 -68.32 -3.27 -2.48
CA THR A 232 -67.47 -3.39 -3.68
C THR A 232 -66.03 -3.13 -3.26
N SER A 233 -65.06 -3.41 -4.15
CA SER A 233 -63.67 -3.03 -3.92
C SER A 233 -63.50 -1.53 -3.68
N ALA A 234 -62.52 -1.16 -2.86
CA ALA A 234 -62.27 0.24 -2.56
C ALA A 234 -60.80 0.54 -2.24
N PHE A 235 -60.35 1.71 -2.67
CA PHE A 235 -59.15 2.37 -2.16
C PHE A 235 -59.50 3.07 -0.85
N ARG A 236 -58.92 2.58 0.24
CA ARG A 236 -59.08 3.11 1.59
C ARG A 236 -57.93 4.06 1.89
N LEU A 237 -58.20 5.35 1.97
CA LEU A 237 -57.24 6.39 2.36
C LEU A 237 -57.34 6.64 3.87
N TYR A 238 -56.20 6.64 4.56
CA TYR A 238 -56.11 6.90 5.98
C TYR A 238 -54.83 7.66 6.31
N GLN A 239 -54.84 8.38 7.44
CA GLN A 239 -53.68 9.08 7.96
C GLN A 239 -53.06 8.26 9.08
N ASP A 240 -51.82 7.81 8.93
CA ASP A 240 -51.17 6.98 9.92
C ASP A 240 -50.68 7.74 11.17
N ALA A 241 -49.97 7.05 12.06
CA ALA A 241 -49.51 7.60 13.34
C ALA A 241 -48.50 8.75 13.18
N ASP A 242 -47.78 8.79 12.06
CA ASP A 242 -46.76 9.81 11.75
C ASP A 242 -47.35 11.02 11.01
N GLU A 243 -48.68 11.13 11.00
CA GLU A 243 -49.45 12.18 10.31
C GLU A 243 -49.32 12.14 8.78
N THR A 244 -48.84 11.03 8.22
CA THR A 244 -48.74 10.84 6.77
C THR A 244 -49.93 10.06 6.22
N TRP A 245 -50.29 10.31 4.97
CA TRP A 245 -51.39 9.64 4.28
C TRP A 245 -50.90 8.36 3.62
N ARG A 246 -51.70 7.31 3.70
CA ARG A 246 -51.49 6.03 3.03
C ARG A 246 -52.80 5.52 2.44
N TRP A 247 -52.71 4.61 1.48
CA TRP A 247 -53.87 3.95 0.90
C TRP A 247 -53.69 2.43 0.83
N THR A 248 -54.80 1.69 0.97
CA THR A 248 -54.87 0.23 0.74
C THR A 248 -56.02 -0.09 -0.20
N LEU A 249 -55.80 -0.96 -1.18
CA LEU A 249 -56.85 -1.54 -2.02
C LEU A 249 -57.46 -2.74 -1.30
N VAL A 250 -58.76 -2.68 -1.03
CA VAL A 250 -59.50 -3.68 -0.26
C VAL A 250 -60.61 -4.28 -1.13
N ARG A 251 -60.86 -5.58 -1.03
CA ARG A 251 -62.01 -6.25 -1.67
C ARG A 251 -63.31 -5.99 -0.89
N ASP A 252 -64.43 -6.47 -1.42
CA ASP A 252 -65.75 -6.39 -0.77
C ASP A 252 -65.92 -7.38 0.40
N ASP A 253 -64.95 -8.27 0.61
CA ASP A 253 -64.83 -9.16 1.76
C ASP A 253 -63.93 -8.59 2.87
N GLY A 254 -63.31 -7.42 2.67
CA GLY A 254 -62.41 -6.79 3.63
C GLY A 254 -60.94 -7.19 3.52
N SER A 255 -60.59 -8.17 2.65
CA SER A 255 -59.20 -8.55 2.39
C SER A 255 -58.44 -7.44 1.66
N VAL A 256 -57.21 -7.16 2.11
CA VAL A 256 -56.31 -6.21 1.45
C VAL A 256 -55.60 -6.92 0.31
N VAL A 257 -55.58 -6.29 -0.86
CA VAL A 257 -54.99 -6.82 -2.11
C VAL A 257 -53.70 -6.10 -2.47
N ALA A 258 -53.66 -4.80 -2.18
CA ALA A 258 -52.51 -3.96 -2.46
C ALA A 258 -52.40 -2.81 -1.46
N GLU A 259 -51.19 -2.31 -1.28
CA GLU A 259 -50.93 -1.14 -0.46
C GLU A 259 -49.97 -0.17 -1.16
N CYS A 260 -50.02 1.10 -0.78
CA CYS A 260 -49.05 2.08 -1.26
C CYS A 260 -47.68 1.81 -0.66
N THR A 261 -46.65 1.81 -1.50
CA THR A 261 -45.25 1.65 -1.06
C THR A 261 -44.77 2.87 -0.28
N SER A 262 -45.23 4.06 -0.65
CA SER A 262 -44.81 5.34 -0.05
C SER A 262 -45.93 5.98 0.77
N SER A 263 -45.55 6.66 1.86
CA SER A 263 -46.42 7.57 2.60
C SER A 263 -46.42 8.97 1.98
N PHE A 264 -47.53 9.68 2.08
CA PHE A 264 -47.73 11.00 1.47
C PHE A 264 -47.92 12.09 2.54
N ASP A 265 -47.22 13.22 2.43
CA ASP A 265 -47.36 14.33 3.39
C ASP A 265 -48.78 14.93 3.44
N ALA A 266 -49.52 14.81 2.33
CA ALA A 266 -50.86 15.35 2.18
C ALA A 266 -51.78 14.35 1.49
N ARG A 267 -53.07 14.45 1.81
CA ARG A 267 -54.16 13.69 1.20
C ARG A 267 -54.09 13.71 -0.33
N ASP A 268 -53.90 14.89 -0.90
CA ASP A 268 -53.87 15.08 -2.35
C ASP A 268 -52.80 14.19 -3.01
N GLY A 269 -51.68 13.93 -2.34
CA GLY A 269 -50.64 13.00 -2.83
C GLY A 269 -51.10 11.55 -2.85
N ALA A 270 -51.78 11.09 -1.80
CA ALA A 270 -52.35 9.74 -1.76
C ALA A 270 -53.48 9.57 -2.80
N GLU A 271 -54.34 10.59 -2.95
CA GLU A 271 -55.40 10.59 -3.97
C GLU A 271 -54.83 10.61 -5.39
N GLN A 272 -53.73 11.35 -5.63
CA GLN A 272 -53.02 11.35 -6.91
C GLN A 272 -52.41 9.99 -7.23
N SER A 273 -51.80 9.32 -6.24
CA SER A 273 -51.27 7.95 -6.39
C SER A 273 -52.39 6.95 -6.73
N VAL A 274 -53.55 7.05 -6.07
CA VAL A 274 -54.73 6.23 -6.40
C VAL A 274 -55.26 6.56 -7.80
N SER A 275 -55.33 7.84 -8.18
CA SER A 275 -55.77 8.24 -9.53
C SER A 275 -54.84 7.67 -10.59
N PHE A 276 -53.52 7.74 -10.37
CA PHE A 276 -52.53 7.13 -11.27
C PHE A 276 -52.78 5.62 -11.43
N LEU A 277 -52.96 4.91 -10.32
CA LEU A 277 -53.23 3.48 -10.32
C LEU A 277 -54.55 3.15 -11.05
N LYS A 278 -55.60 3.96 -10.86
CA LYS A 278 -56.87 3.79 -11.57
C LYS A 278 -56.78 4.08 -13.07
N ASP A 279 -55.98 5.07 -13.46
CA ASP A 279 -55.85 5.50 -14.85
C ASP A 279 -54.93 4.58 -15.65
N ARG A 280 -53.88 4.03 -15.02
CA ARG A 280 -52.83 3.24 -15.69
C ARG A 280 -52.83 1.76 -15.33
N GLY A 281 -53.22 1.40 -14.10
CA GLY A 281 -53.14 0.03 -13.59
C GLY A 281 -53.91 -1.00 -14.41
N PRO A 282 -55.16 -0.76 -14.86
CA PRO A 282 -55.91 -1.74 -15.65
C PRO A 282 -55.21 -2.14 -16.97
N ASP A 283 -54.56 -1.17 -17.62
CA ASP A 283 -53.90 -1.32 -18.92
C ASP A 283 -52.37 -1.48 -18.84
N ALA A 284 -51.79 -1.50 -17.63
CA ALA A 284 -50.35 -1.60 -17.41
C ALA A 284 -49.77 -2.88 -18.04
N ASP A 285 -48.55 -2.83 -18.57
CA ASP A 285 -47.88 -4.03 -19.09
C ASP A 285 -47.37 -4.93 -17.95
N VAL A 286 -46.93 -6.16 -18.25
CA VAL A 286 -46.31 -7.03 -17.25
C VAL A 286 -44.85 -7.26 -17.64
N ILE A 287 -43.95 -6.86 -16.74
CA ILE A 287 -42.49 -7.00 -16.88
C ILE A 287 -42.04 -8.15 -15.98
N GLU A 288 -41.09 -8.95 -16.47
CA GLU A 288 -40.42 -10.01 -15.74
C GLU A 288 -38.92 -9.92 -16.03
N ILE A 289 -38.11 -9.73 -14.99
CA ILE A 289 -36.65 -9.76 -15.07
C ILE A 289 -36.19 -11.18 -14.77
N ASP A 290 -35.80 -11.93 -15.80
CA ASP A 290 -35.23 -13.28 -15.64
C ASP A 290 -33.73 -13.16 -15.30
N GLY A 291 -33.45 -12.97 -14.01
CA GLY A 291 -32.09 -12.82 -13.48
C GLY A 291 -31.52 -11.42 -13.60
N ALA A 292 -31.50 -10.83 -14.81
CA ALA A 292 -31.04 -9.46 -15.03
C ALA A 292 -31.65 -8.82 -16.29
N ALA A 293 -31.63 -7.48 -16.33
CA ALA A 293 -32.09 -6.72 -17.48
C ALA A 293 -31.32 -5.40 -17.65
N PHE A 294 -31.14 -4.98 -18.90
CA PHE A 294 -30.74 -3.63 -19.26
C PHE A 294 -31.97 -2.73 -19.33
N THR A 295 -31.86 -1.56 -18.70
CA THR A 295 -32.81 -0.46 -18.85
C THR A 295 -32.11 0.79 -19.38
N TYR A 296 -32.88 1.71 -19.96
CA TYR A 296 -32.39 2.91 -20.64
C TYR A 296 -33.12 4.13 -20.10
N VAL A 297 -32.37 5.04 -19.50
CA VAL A 297 -32.90 6.23 -18.82
C VAL A 297 -32.40 7.48 -19.53
N GLU A 298 -33.31 8.41 -19.82
CA GLU A 298 -32.96 9.71 -20.39
C GLU A 298 -32.71 10.72 -19.25
N GLU A 299 -31.47 11.18 -19.11
CA GLU A 299 -31.07 12.23 -18.19
C GLU A 299 -30.50 13.42 -18.96
N ARG A 300 -31.10 14.61 -18.79
CA ARG A 300 -30.61 15.88 -19.38
C ARG A 300 -30.40 15.83 -20.92
N ASP A 301 -31.32 15.20 -21.63
CA ASP A 301 -31.26 14.98 -23.09
C ASP A 301 -30.16 14.00 -23.54
N GLU A 302 -29.62 13.18 -22.63
CA GLU A 302 -28.67 12.09 -22.93
C GLU A 302 -29.21 10.75 -22.39
N TRP A 303 -28.96 9.67 -23.12
CA TRP A 303 -29.42 8.32 -22.79
C TRP A 303 -28.33 7.55 -22.05
N HIS A 304 -28.66 6.99 -20.88
CA HIS A 304 -27.79 6.13 -20.10
C HIS A 304 -28.38 4.72 -20.05
N TRP A 305 -27.51 3.71 -19.98
CA TRP A 305 -27.94 2.33 -19.73
C TRP A 305 -27.58 1.90 -18.31
N GLU A 306 -28.41 1.06 -17.71
CA GLU A 306 -28.16 0.42 -16.42
C GLU A 306 -28.42 -1.08 -16.51
N LEU A 307 -27.52 -1.89 -15.95
CA LEU A 307 -27.73 -3.32 -15.73
C LEU A 307 -28.36 -3.51 -14.35
N LEU A 308 -29.57 -4.03 -14.33
CA LEU A 308 -30.32 -4.33 -13.12
C LEU A 308 -30.29 -5.84 -12.84
N ASP A 309 -30.18 -6.21 -11.56
CA ASP A 309 -30.44 -7.58 -11.10
C ASP A 309 -31.96 -7.87 -10.99
N ALA A 310 -32.31 -9.07 -10.54
CA ALA A 310 -33.70 -9.49 -10.35
C ALA A 310 -34.46 -8.66 -9.29
N ASP A 311 -33.74 -8.07 -8.32
CA ASP A 311 -34.30 -7.20 -7.29
C ASP A 311 -34.36 -5.72 -7.74
N ARG A 312 -33.87 -5.42 -8.94
CA ARG A 312 -33.68 -4.08 -9.55
C ARG A 312 -32.59 -3.24 -8.90
N ARG A 313 -31.62 -3.86 -8.27
CA ARG A 313 -30.40 -3.17 -7.90
C ARG A 313 -29.57 -2.97 -9.16
N ALA A 314 -29.18 -1.72 -9.41
CA ALA A 314 -28.20 -1.42 -10.44
C ALA A 314 -26.85 -2.03 -10.06
N LEU A 315 -26.31 -2.85 -10.94
CA LEU A 315 -25.00 -3.50 -10.82
C LEU A 315 -23.95 -2.73 -11.63
N ALA A 316 -24.31 -2.27 -12.83
CA ALA A 316 -23.46 -1.53 -13.75
C ALA A 316 -24.23 -0.38 -14.40
N THR A 317 -23.53 0.69 -14.77
CA THR A 317 -24.10 1.84 -15.47
C THR A 317 -23.11 2.43 -16.48
N SER A 318 -23.63 3.14 -17.48
CA SER A 318 -22.83 3.89 -18.44
C SER A 318 -22.23 5.15 -17.80
N PRO A 319 -20.91 5.40 -17.93
CA PRO A 319 -20.26 6.55 -17.31
C PRO A 319 -20.62 7.87 -18.01
N SER A 320 -20.95 7.82 -19.30
CA SER A 320 -21.39 8.94 -20.12
C SER A 320 -22.74 8.67 -20.75
N GLY A 321 -23.45 9.75 -21.07
CA GLY A 321 -24.72 9.69 -21.77
C GLY A 321 -24.52 9.61 -23.29
N HIS A 322 -25.50 9.04 -23.97
CA HIS A 322 -25.53 8.82 -25.42
C HIS A 322 -26.57 9.75 -26.08
N LEU A 323 -26.37 10.09 -27.35
CA LEU A 323 -27.26 11.04 -28.04
C LEU A 323 -28.65 10.47 -28.33
N ASP A 324 -28.75 9.16 -28.52
CA ASP A 324 -30.00 8.45 -28.68
C ASP A 324 -29.98 7.07 -27.99
N GLN A 325 -31.18 6.53 -27.76
CA GLN A 325 -31.36 5.25 -27.07
C GLN A 325 -30.68 4.09 -27.81
N GLY A 326 -30.60 4.14 -29.15
CA GLY A 326 -29.97 3.09 -29.94
C GLY A 326 -28.47 3.00 -29.71
N ASP A 327 -27.80 4.15 -29.58
CA ASP A 327 -26.38 4.22 -29.21
C ASP A 327 -26.14 3.66 -27.79
N ALA A 328 -27.04 3.93 -26.84
CA ALA A 328 -26.96 3.37 -25.50
C ALA A 328 -27.19 1.84 -25.48
N GLU A 329 -28.10 1.33 -26.33
CA GLU A 329 -28.34 -0.10 -26.54
C GLU A 329 -27.10 -0.81 -27.13
N GLU A 330 -26.45 -0.19 -28.12
CA GLU A 330 -25.21 -0.71 -28.70
C GLU A 330 -24.09 -0.76 -27.65
N ALA A 331 -23.93 0.31 -26.86
CA ALA A 331 -22.96 0.39 -25.79
C ALA A 331 -23.19 -0.68 -24.70
N ALA A 332 -24.44 -0.92 -24.29
CA ALA A 332 -24.79 -1.97 -23.33
C ALA A 332 -24.44 -3.38 -23.85
N MET A 333 -24.65 -3.63 -25.15
CA MET A 333 -24.29 -4.90 -25.79
C MET A 333 -22.78 -5.09 -25.87
N THR A 334 -22.03 -4.04 -26.25
CA THR A 334 -20.55 -4.05 -26.23
C THR A 334 -20.03 -4.28 -24.82
N PHE A 335 -20.61 -3.63 -23.81
CA PHE A 335 -20.30 -3.88 -22.41
C PHE A 335 -20.49 -5.35 -22.03
N ALA A 336 -21.63 -5.96 -22.35
CA ALA A 336 -21.90 -7.36 -22.02
C ALA A 336 -20.92 -8.32 -22.71
N GLU A 337 -20.52 -8.06 -23.96
CA GLU A 337 -19.54 -8.87 -24.69
C GLU A 337 -18.12 -8.72 -24.12
N HIS A 338 -17.70 -7.48 -23.85
CA HIS A 338 -16.35 -7.19 -23.36
C HIS A 338 -16.17 -7.62 -21.89
N PHE A 339 -17.16 -7.37 -21.03
CA PHE A 339 -17.05 -7.64 -19.59
C PHE A 339 -16.86 -9.13 -19.28
N ASP A 340 -17.51 -10.03 -20.02
CA ASP A 340 -17.35 -11.48 -19.86
C ASP A 340 -15.88 -11.93 -20.04
N ARG A 341 -15.21 -11.31 -21.02
CA ARG A 341 -13.83 -11.64 -21.43
C ARG A 341 -12.78 -10.81 -20.73
N ALA A 342 -13.17 -9.68 -20.16
CA ALA A 342 -12.27 -8.76 -19.51
C ALA A 342 -11.55 -9.41 -18.33
N ARG A 343 -10.23 -9.25 -18.31
CA ARG A 343 -9.41 -9.66 -17.17
C ARG A 343 -9.55 -8.65 -16.04
N LEU A 344 -9.56 -9.14 -14.82
CA LEU A 344 -9.40 -8.30 -13.64
C LEU A 344 -7.92 -7.87 -13.53
N LEU A 345 -7.68 -6.57 -13.53
CA LEU A 345 -6.38 -5.99 -13.22
C LEU A 345 -6.25 -5.89 -11.71
N ASP A 346 -5.59 -6.88 -11.12
CA ASP A 346 -5.25 -6.91 -9.70
C ASP A 346 -3.76 -6.58 -9.55
N VAL A 347 -3.44 -5.30 -9.71
CA VAL A 347 -2.08 -4.78 -9.50
C VAL A 347 -2.00 -4.29 -8.06
N ASP A 348 -1.25 -5.00 -7.22
CA ASP A 348 -1.11 -4.63 -5.81
C ASP A 348 -0.12 -3.47 -5.60
N HIS A 349 0.93 -3.41 -6.42
CA HIS A 349 2.03 -2.43 -6.30
C HIS A 349 2.49 -1.92 -7.66
N VAL A 350 3.08 -2.81 -8.46
CA VAL A 350 3.58 -2.53 -9.81
C VAL A 350 3.13 -3.64 -10.75
N GLY A 351 2.70 -3.27 -11.95
CA GLY A 351 2.40 -4.18 -13.06
C GLY A 351 3.13 -3.74 -14.32
N VAL A 352 3.25 -4.64 -15.29
CA VAL A 352 3.77 -4.31 -16.63
C VAL A 352 2.71 -4.55 -17.68
N GLU A 353 2.31 -3.48 -18.35
CA GLU A 353 1.37 -3.52 -19.47
C GLU A 353 2.14 -3.60 -20.78
N LEU A 354 1.93 -4.67 -21.56
CA LEU A 354 2.34 -4.76 -22.95
C LEU A 354 1.23 -4.15 -23.84
N ARG A 355 1.63 -3.31 -24.79
CA ARG A 355 0.69 -2.58 -25.66
C ARG A 355 1.17 -2.60 -27.10
N GLU A 356 0.22 -2.78 -28.02
CA GLU A 356 0.45 -2.58 -29.44
C GLU A 356 0.31 -1.09 -29.81
N SER A 357 1.30 -0.57 -30.52
CA SER A 357 1.31 0.79 -31.07
C SER A 357 1.41 0.73 -32.59
N ALA A 358 1.28 1.88 -33.26
CA ALA A 358 1.39 1.97 -34.72
C ALA A 358 2.75 1.47 -35.26
N ASP A 359 3.81 1.58 -34.44
CA ASP A 359 5.18 1.26 -34.81
C ASP A 359 5.64 -0.14 -34.33
N GLY A 360 4.78 -0.86 -33.59
CA GLY A 360 5.09 -2.18 -33.01
C GLY A 360 4.64 -2.30 -31.55
N TRP A 361 5.15 -3.31 -30.86
CA TRP A 361 4.85 -3.57 -29.45
C TRP A 361 5.75 -2.78 -28.52
N THR A 362 5.20 -2.27 -27.43
CA THR A 362 5.94 -1.58 -26.37
C THR A 362 5.41 -2.05 -25.02
N TRP A 363 6.09 -1.65 -23.94
CA TRP A 363 5.66 -1.96 -22.59
C TRP A 363 5.81 -0.73 -21.69
N ARG A 364 5.03 -0.71 -20.59
CA ARG A 364 5.14 0.31 -19.54
C ARG A 364 4.92 -0.30 -18.16
N PHE A 365 5.58 0.28 -17.17
CA PHE A 365 5.27 0.06 -15.77
C PHE A 365 4.03 0.87 -15.39
N VAL A 366 3.15 0.26 -14.60
CA VAL A 366 1.98 0.90 -14.00
C VAL A 366 1.95 0.63 -12.51
N ASP A 367 1.39 1.55 -11.72
CA ASP A 367 1.23 1.37 -10.29
C ASP A 367 -0.05 0.60 -9.91
N ALA A 368 -0.35 0.49 -8.61
CA ALA A 368 -1.56 -0.13 -8.10
C ALA A 368 -2.86 0.60 -8.49
N ALA A 369 -2.74 1.88 -8.83
CA ALA A 369 -3.81 2.67 -9.40
C ALA A 369 -3.82 2.59 -10.93
N ASP A 370 -3.05 1.71 -11.58
CA ASP A 370 -2.96 1.61 -13.05
C ASP A 370 -2.56 2.94 -13.74
N ASP A 371 -1.85 3.80 -13.00
CA ASP A 371 -1.23 5.01 -13.52
C ASP A 371 0.17 4.68 -14.04
N GLU A 372 0.53 5.24 -15.20
CA GLU A 372 1.79 4.93 -15.89
C GLU A 372 2.99 5.51 -15.14
N LEU A 373 3.91 4.65 -14.69
CA LEU A 373 5.13 5.03 -13.98
C LEU A 373 6.29 5.32 -14.94
N ALA A 374 6.56 4.39 -15.85
CA ALA A 374 7.66 4.46 -16.80
C ALA A 374 7.35 3.68 -18.08
N ARG A 375 7.99 4.06 -19.18
CA ARG A 375 7.75 3.48 -20.50
C ARG A 375 9.04 3.00 -21.13
N SER A 376 8.98 1.87 -21.84
CA SER A 376 10.05 1.38 -22.70
C SER A 376 10.51 2.45 -23.69
N ALA A 377 11.82 2.63 -23.80
CA ALA A 377 12.43 3.43 -24.86
C ALA A 377 12.49 2.67 -26.19
N THR A 378 12.36 1.34 -26.15
CA THR A 378 12.41 0.45 -27.32
C THR A 378 11.02 0.02 -27.76
N VAL A 379 10.86 -0.12 -29.08
CA VAL A 379 9.68 -0.73 -29.73
C VAL A 379 10.10 -2.06 -30.34
N TYR A 380 9.28 -3.08 -30.15
CA TYR A 380 9.54 -4.47 -30.51
C TYR A 380 8.64 -4.90 -31.67
N ASP A 381 9.14 -5.80 -32.52
CA ASP A 381 8.39 -6.27 -33.69
C ASP A 381 7.19 -7.16 -33.31
N SER A 382 7.22 -7.81 -32.14
CA SER A 382 6.14 -8.68 -31.67
C SER A 382 5.89 -8.58 -30.18
N ARG A 383 4.67 -8.95 -29.76
CA ARG A 383 4.29 -9.08 -28.34
C ARG A 383 5.27 -9.94 -27.56
N ARG A 384 5.73 -11.04 -28.17
CA ARG A 384 6.60 -12.01 -27.51
C ARG A 384 7.99 -11.43 -27.26
N ASP A 385 8.51 -10.63 -28.17
CA ASP A 385 9.82 -9.98 -27.98
C ASP A 385 9.74 -8.91 -26.87
N ALA A 386 8.63 -8.17 -26.80
CA ALA A 386 8.38 -7.23 -25.70
C ALA A 386 8.23 -7.95 -24.35
N GLU A 387 7.50 -9.08 -24.32
CA GLU A 387 7.33 -9.92 -23.14
C GLU A 387 8.67 -10.52 -22.68
N GLU A 388 9.47 -11.09 -23.60
CA GLU A 388 10.80 -11.64 -23.28
C GLU A 388 11.76 -10.56 -22.75
N ALA A 389 11.68 -9.33 -23.28
CA ALA A 389 12.47 -8.21 -22.76
C ALA A 389 12.07 -7.81 -21.34
N VAL A 390 10.77 -7.77 -21.04
CA VAL A 390 10.27 -7.50 -19.67
C VAL A 390 10.64 -8.65 -18.73
N GLU A 391 10.46 -9.91 -19.14
CA GLU A 391 10.82 -11.08 -18.32
C GLU A 391 12.32 -11.10 -17.95
N ALA A 392 13.19 -10.62 -18.85
CA ALA A 392 14.61 -10.44 -18.57
C ALA A 392 14.89 -9.24 -17.66
N LEU A 393 14.12 -8.15 -17.78
CA LEU A 393 14.30 -6.92 -17.00
C LEU A 393 13.88 -7.06 -15.53
N LEU A 394 12.74 -7.70 -15.26
CA LEU A 394 12.12 -7.68 -13.91
C LEU A 394 13.03 -8.23 -12.79
N PRO A 395 13.78 -9.34 -12.98
CA PRO A 395 14.70 -9.84 -11.95
C PRO A 395 15.90 -8.91 -11.73
N GLU A 396 16.40 -8.28 -12.80
CA GLU A 396 17.58 -7.40 -12.75
C GLU A 396 17.32 -6.06 -12.07
N LEU A 397 16.05 -5.70 -11.89
CA LEU A 397 15.65 -4.54 -11.09
C LEU A 397 15.76 -4.79 -9.58
N GLU A 398 15.84 -6.04 -9.12
CA GLU A 398 15.97 -6.32 -7.68
C GLU A 398 17.35 -5.88 -7.17
N GLY A 399 17.40 -4.74 -6.50
CA GLY A 399 18.66 -4.19 -5.97
C GLY A 399 19.56 -3.58 -7.06
N ALA A 400 18.97 -3.12 -8.16
CA ALA A 400 19.67 -2.29 -9.13
C ALA A 400 20.32 -1.08 -8.45
N SER A 401 21.50 -0.66 -8.93
CA SER A 401 22.16 0.52 -8.37
C SER A 401 21.43 1.80 -8.77
N ILE A 402 21.23 2.70 -7.81
CA ILE A 402 20.63 4.02 -8.03
C ILE A 402 21.74 5.08 -8.11
N THR A 403 21.89 5.68 -9.28
CA THR A 403 22.83 6.79 -9.56
C THR A 403 22.07 8.09 -9.79
N VAL A 404 22.78 9.23 -9.83
CA VAL A 404 22.17 10.54 -10.08
C VAL A 404 22.92 11.28 -11.17
N SER A 405 22.20 11.73 -12.20
CA SER A 405 22.70 12.61 -13.25
C SER A 405 23.23 13.91 -12.64
N GLY A 406 24.43 14.32 -13.05
CA GLY A 406 25.13 15.46 -12.44
C GLY A 406 26.04 15.11 -11.26
N GLU A 407 26.00 13.88 -10.74
CA GLU A 407 26.96 13.39 -9.76
C GLU A 407 27.96 12.44 -10.46
N PRO A 408 29.28 12.62 -10.31
CA PRO A 408 30.24 11.73 -10.96
C PRO A 408 30.23 10.35 -10.30
N THR A 409 30.45 9.30 -11.08
CA THR A 409 30.31 7.91 -10.61
C THR A 409 31.40 6.99 -11.16
N TYR A 410 31.97 6.16 -10.29
CA TYR A 410 32.66 4.95 -10.69
C TYR A 410 31.63 3.83 -10.85
N GLU A 411 31.46 3.36 -12.08
CA GLU A 411 30.54 2.29 -12.45
C GLU A 411 31.32 1.01 -12.67
N LEU A 412 31.13 0.00 -11.83
CA LEU A 412 31.80 -1.30 -11.84
C LEU A 412 30.84 -2.36 -12.39
N TYR A 413 31.20 -3.08 -13.45
CA TYR A 413 30.24 -3.85 -14.24
C TYR A 413 30.89 -5.11 -14.88
N GLU A 414 30.15 -6.23 -14.94
CA GLU A 414 30.68 -7.56 -15.35
C GLU A 414 30.60 -7.87 -16.86
N SER A 415 31.72 -7.82 -17.59
CA SER A 415 31.83 -8.05 -19.04
C SER A 415 32.14 -9.51 -19.36
N GLY A 416 31.10 -10.34 -19.45
CA GLY A 416 31.28 -11.78 -19.65
C GLY A 416 31.60 -12.45 -18.31
N ASP A 417 32.81 -13.00 -18.16
CA ASP A 417 33.29 -13.58 -16.89
C ASP A 417 34.28 -12.66 -16.15
N GLU A 418 34.46 -11.42 -16.63
CA GLU A 418 35.45 -10.45 -16.14
C GLU A 418 34.78 -9.14 -15.74
N TRP A 419 35.46 -8.29 -14.98
CA TRP A 419 34.96 -7.03 -14.44
C TRP A 419 35.66 -5.84 -15.09
N ARG A 420 34.91 -4.75 -15.28
CA ARG A 420 35.41 -3.47 -15.75
C ARG A 420 34.93 -2.36 -14.83
N TRP A 421 35.61 -1.24 -14.85
CA TRP A 421 35.11 -0.01 -14.27
C TRP A 421 35.24 1.15 -15.24
N ARG A 422 34.30 2.08 -15.16
CA ARG A 422 34.35 3.37 -15.87
C ARG A 422 34.05 4.50 -14.92
N LEU A 423 34.70 5.64 -15.12
CA LEU A 423 34.40 6.90 -14.46
C LEU A 423 33.50 7.72 -15.38
N VAL A 424 32.32 8.07 -14.88
CA VAL A 424 31.36 8.93 -15.54
C VAL A 424 31.38 10.31 -14.87
N ASP A 425 31.49 11.36 -15.67
CA ASP A 425 31.50 12.74 -15.17
C ASP A 425 30.07 13.28 -14.90
N GLU A 426 29.99 14.53 -14.42
CA GLU A 426 28.72 15.21 -14.15
C GLU A 426 27.87 15.45 -15.40
N SER A 427 28.50 15.44 -16.58
CA SER A 427 27.85 15.59 -17.88
C SER A 427 27.47 14.24 -18.50
N GLU A 428 27.61 13.14 -17.76
CA GLU A 428 27.34 11.76 -18.16
C GLU A 428 28.28 11.18 -19.23
N HIS A 429 29.43 11.82 -19.46
CA HIS A 429 30.47 11.30 -20.35
C HIS A 429 31.37 10.34 -19.58
N VAL A 430 31.78 9.28 -20.27
CA VAL A 430 32.79 8.38 -19.73
C VAL A 430 34.16 9.03 -19.95
N VAL A 431 34.86 9.36 -18.87
CA VAL A 431 36.12 10.10 -18.93
C VAL A 431 37.33 9.22 -18.66
N ALA A 432 37.17 8.11 -17.94
CA ALA A 432 38.22 7.14 -17.68
C ALA A 432 37.69 5.70 -17.59
N ARG A 433 38.54 4.72 -17.88
CA ARG A 433 38.25 3.28 -17.73
C ARG A 433 39.50 2.51 -17.27
N ASN A 434 39.32 1.31 -16.73
CA ASN A 434 40.43 0.37 -16.57
C ASN A 434 40.99 -0.05 -17.94
N PRO A 435 42.32 -0.18 -18.09
CA PRO A 435 42.94 -0.60 -19.35
C PRO A 435 42.69 -2.06 -19.70
N GLU A 436 42.68 -2.93 -18.69
CA GLU A 436 42.54 -4.38 -18.84
C GLU A 436 41.46 -4.92 -17.92
N ASP A 437 40.82 -6.00 -18.36
CA ASP A 437 39.73 -6.65 -17.65
C ASP A 437 40.18 -7.21 -16.30
N CYS A 438 39.39 -6.95 -15.26
CA CYS A 438 39.65 -7.39 -13.90
C CYS A 438 39.05 -8.78 -13.68
N SER A 439 39.78 -9.70 -13.06
CA SER A 439 39.26 -11.07 -12.87
C SER A 439 38.14 -11.16 -11.84
N THR A 440 38.05 -10.18 -10.95
CA THR A 440 37.07 -10.13 -9.86
C THR A 440 36.55 -8.71 -9.64
N LEU A 441 35.39 -8.58 -8.97
CA LEU A 441 34.88 -7.29 -8.49
C LEU A 441 35.87 -6.61 -7.55
N GLU A 442 36.52 -7.35 -6.65
CA GLU A 442 37.50 -6.81 -5.69
C GLU A 442 38.71 -6.19 -6.41
N ASP A 443 39.13 -6.77 -7.55
CA ASP A 443 40.17 -6.17 -8.41
C ASP A 443 39.71 -4.85 -9.05
N ALA A 444 38.47 -4.78 -9.52
CA ALA A 444 37.90 -3.56 -10.10
C ALA A 444 37.71 -2.45 -9.04
N GLU A 445 37.27 -2.81 -7.84
CA GLU A 445 37.19 -1.90 -6.68
C GLU A 445 38.57 -1.37 -6.31
N ARG A 446 39.56 -2.26 -6.14
CA ARG A 446 40.92 -1.86 -5.78
C ARG A 446 41.56 -0.96 -6.83
N THR A 447 41.39 -1.25 -8.13
CA THR A 447 42.00 -0.44 -9.19
C THR A 447 41.33 0.93 -9.34
N SER A 448 40.01 1.01 -9.21
CA SER A 448 39.29 2.30 -9.21
C SER A 448 39.61 3.15 -7.97
N GLU A 449 39.73 2.53 -6.79
CA GLU A 449 40.14 3.20 -5.54
C GLU A 449 41.57 3.75 -5.65
N ARG A 450 42.54 2.95 -6.16
CA ARG A 450 43.91 3.42 -6.41
C ARG A 450 43.96 4.60 -7.38
N PHE A 451 43.11 4.61 -8.41
CA PHE A 451 43.02 5.73 -9.32
C PHE A 451 42.46 6.96 -8.60
N SER A 452 41.33 6.83 -7.90
CA SER A 452 40.68 7.92 -7.16
C SER A 452 41.59 8.57 -6.11
N ASP A 453 42.32 7.77 -5.33
CA ASP A 453 43.17 8.25 -4.23
C ASP A 453 44.40 9.04 -4.71
N GLU A 454 44.96 8.68 -5.87
CA GLU A 454 46.22 9.24 -6.38
C GLU A 454 46.01 10.35 -7.43
N VAL A 455 44.79 10.54 -7.95
CA VAL A 455 44.51 11.39 -9.12
C VAL A 455 44.87 12.87 -8.91
N ASP A 456 44.63 13.40 -7.71
CA ASP A 456 44.86 14.82 -7.37
C ASP A 456 46.36 15.16 -7.29
N GLY A 457 47.18 14.19 -6.88
CA GLY A 457 48.62 14.33 -6.75
C GLY A 457 49.38 14.10 -8.06
N ALA A 458 48.71 13.51 -9.06
CA ALA A 458 49.39 12.98 -10.22
C ALA A 458 49.89 14.06 -11.18
N THR A 459 51.16 14.00 -11.58
CA THR A 459 51.73 14.97 -12.54
C THR A 459 51.49 14.56 -13.99
N VAL A 460 51.33 15.53 -14.89
CA VAL A 460 51.22 15.26 -16.34
C VAL A 460 52.61 15.20 -16.98
N VAL A 461 52.85 14.14 -17.73
CA VAL A 461 54.15 13.71 -18.23
C VAL A 461 54.05 13.28 -19.69
N GLU A 462 55.12 13.49 -20.43
CA GLU A 462 55.33 12.94 -21.78
C GLU A 462 56.68 12.25 -21.84
N ILE A 463 56.77 11.14 -22.56
CA ILE A 463 58.01 10.40 -22.82
C ILE A 463 58.19 10.44 -24.33
N GLU A 464 59.22 11.15 -24.84
CA GLU A 464 59.43 11.29 -26.29
C GLU A 464 59.96 10.00 -26.95
N ASP A 465 60.87 9.28 -26.27
CA ASP A 465 61.47 8.04 -26.77
C ASP A 465 61.57 7.00 -25.63
N ALA A 466 62.34 7.33 -24.59
CA ALA A 466 62.48 6.54 -23.36
C ALA A 466 62.96 7.40 -22.18
N GLU A 467 62.69 6.94 -20.96
CA GLU A 467 63.06 7.62 -19.72
C GLU A 467 63.37 6.60 -18.62
N TYR A 468 64.35 6.91 -17.77
CA TYR A 468 64.58 6.16 -16.54
C TYR A 468 63.60 6.63 -15.46
N GLU A 469 62.84 5.71 -14.90
CA GLU A 469 61.96 5.93 -13.77
C GLU A 469 62.55 5.29 -12.51
N ILE A 470 62.75 6.10 -11.47
CA ILE A 470 63.16 5.69 -10.14
C ILE A 470 61.91 5.63 -9.27
N TYR A 471 61.60 4.47 -8.68
CA TYR A 471 60.34 4.25 -7.95
C TYR A 471 60.57 3.48 -6.63
N PRO A 472 59.67 3.62 -5.64
CA PRO A 472 59.81 2.89 -4.37
C PRO A 472 59.73 1.38 -4.60
N ALA A 473 60.65 0.63 -4.02
CA ALA A 473 60.51 -0.82 -3.90
C ALA A 473 59.41 -1.08 -2.86
N GLU A 474 58.37 -1.83 -3.22
CA GLU A 474 57.28 -2.14 -2.28
C GLU A 474 57.83 -2.63 -0.93
N GLU A 475 57.36 -2.06 0.19
CA GLU A 475 57.44 -2.76 1.46
C GLU A 475 56.62 -4.03 1.27
N VAL A 476 57.28 -5.19 1.23
CA VAL A 476 56.61 -6.49 1.19
C VAL A 476 55.80 -6.69 2.47
N THR A 477 54.63 -6.07 2.56
CA THR A 477 53.57 -6.48 3.46
C THR A 477 52.93 -7.69 2.83
N SER A 478 53.37 -8.86 3.28
CA SER A 478 52.87 -10.15 2.86
C SER A 478 51.34 -10.25 2.92
N SER A 479 50.67 -10.02 1.80
CA SER A 479 49.34 -10.56 1.48
C SER A 479 49.51 -11.51 0.30
N HIS A 480 49.38 -12.81 0.60
CA HIS A 480 49.65 -13.91 -0.32
C HIS A 480 48.61 -14.02 -1.44
N GLY A 481 49.12 -14.02 -2.67
CA GLY A 481 48.47 -14.55 -3.88
C GLY A 481 49.52 -15.00 -4.91
N ALA A 482 50.62 -15.61 -4.47
CA ALA A 482 51.71 -16.04 -5.35
C ALA A 482 51.33 -17.30 -6.15
N SER A 483 51.29 -17.17 -7.47
CA SER A 483 51.55 -18.28 -8.39
C SER A 483 53.03 -18.63 -8.29
N THR A 484 53.33 -19.80 -7.72
CA THR A 484 54.67 -20.35 -7.55
C THR A 484 55.25 -20.83 -8.89
N GLY A 485 56.24 -20.13 -9.41
CA GLY A 485 57.28 -20.65 -10.28
C GLY A 485 58.52 -21.01 -9.45
N ASP A 486 58.87 -22.29 -9.46
CA ASP A 486 59.85 -22.96 -8.61
C ASP A 486 61.30 -22.61 -9.04
N LEU A 487 62.04 -21.84 -8.25
CA LEU A 487 63.51 -21.73 -8.35
C LEU A 487 64.15 -22.57 -7.23
N PRO A 488 65.17 -23.39 -7.51
CA PRO A 488 65.69 -24.33 -6.53
C PRO A 488 66.52 -23.61 -5.47
N ALA A 489 66.18 -23.89 -4.21
CA ALA A 489 66.99 -23.59 -3.05
C ALA A 489 68.39 -24.20 -3.16
N THR A 490 69.41 -23.42 -2.81
CA THR A 490 70.67 -23.94 -2.26
C THR A 490 70.81 -23.56 -0.79
N VAL A 491 71.48 -24.44 -0.05
CA VAL A 491 71.29 -24.74 1.37
C VAL A 491 72.32 -24.04 2.27
N GLU A 492 71.81 -23.46 3.37
CA GLU A 492 72.35 -23.21 4.73
C GLU A 492 73.81 -22.76 5.01
N ASP A 493 73.85 -21.74 5.89
CA ASP A 493 74.75 -21.49 7.04
C ASP A 493 76.25 -21.24 6.83
N ALA A 494 76.67 -19.98 7.09
CA ALA A 494 77.76 -19.68 8.01
C ALA A 494 77.74 -18.21 8.49
N ASN A 495 77.50 -18.02 9.79
CA ASN A 495 77.87 -16.80 10.53
C ASN A 495 79.42 -16.65 10.50
N PRO A 496 79.98 -15.43 10.50
CA PRO A 496 80.49 -14.96 11.79
C PRO A 496 80.44 -13.44 12.01
N ALA A 497 80.47 -13.11 13.29
CA ALA A 497 80.78 -11.80 13.82
C ALA A 497 82.27 -11.41 13.67
N THR A 498 82.48 -10.09 13.59
CA THR A 498 83.63 -9.24 14.00
C THR A 498 84.94 -9.25 13.22
N ASP A 499 85.26 -8.08 12.63
CA ASP A 499 86.39 -7.15 12.91
C ASP A 499 86.74 -6.46 11.57
N GLY A 500 86.54 -5.17 11.32
CA GLY A 500 86.99 -3.99 12.06
C GLY A 500 87.39 -2.94 11.03
N GLY A 501 86.61 -1.85 10.89
CA GLY A 501 86.90 -0.80 9.91
C GLY A 501 85.94 0.36 10.05
N THR A 502 86.40 1.42 10.72
CA THR A 502 85.72 2.70 10.98
C THR A 502 84.93 3.26 9.80
N THR A 503 83.61 3.30 9.91
CA THR A 503 82.76 4.28 9.23
C THR A 503 82.43 5.40 10.22
N VAL A 504 82.56 6.62 9.73
CA VAL A 504 82.23 7.84 10.44
C VAL A 504 80.72 7.88 10.60
N GLU A 505 80.25 7.92 11.86
CA GLU A 505 78.87 8.24 12.20
C GLU A 505 78.56 9.66 11.71
N ASP A 506 77.81 9.79 10.61
CA ASP A 506 76.89 10.90 10.40
C ASP A 506 75.47 10.37 10.64
N GLY A 507 74.76 11.04 11.54
CA GLY A 507 73.69 10.45 12.35
C GLY A 507 72.35 10.21 11.67
N ASP A 508 71.68 9.15 12.14
CA ASP A 508 70.24 8.98 12.36
C ASP A 508 69.32 9.93 11.56
N ALA A 509 69.24 9.69 10.25
CA ALA A 509 67.99 9.82 9.52
C ALA A 509 67.36 8.42 9.46
N PRO A 510 66.04 8.25 9.69
CA PRO A 510 65.41 6.95 9.43
C PRO A 510 65.72 6.56 7.99
N ALA A 511 66.23 5.34 7.77
CA ALA A 511 66.41 4.81 6.42
C ALA A 511 65.04 4.87 5.73
N GLY A 512 64.96 5.63 4.63
CA GLY A 512 63.75 5.68 3.80
C GLY A 512 63.48 4.32 3.15
N PRO A 513 62.34 4.16 2.46
CA PRO A 513 62.10 2.95 1.68
C PRO A 513 63.23 2.76 0.66
N ASP A 514 63.52 1.51 0.30
CA ASP A 514 64.43 1.24 -0.80
C ASP A 514 63.75 1.55 -2.15
N TRP A 515 64.53 1.78 -3.21
CA TRP A 515 64.08 2.26 -4.51
C TRP A 515 64.68 1.44 -5.64
N ASN A 516 63.88 1.13 -6.65
CA ASN A 516 64.32 0.50 -7.88
C ASN A 516 64.38 1.54 -9.01
N TRP A 517 65.01 1.18 -10.12
CA TRP A 517 64.92 1.94 -11.35
C TRP A 517 64.53 1.05 -12.52
N ARG A 518 63.83 1.63 -13.50
CA ARG A 518 63.49 0.98 -14.78
C ARG A 518 63.67 1.97 -15.93
N LEU A 519 64.16 1.52 -17.07
CA LEU A 519 64.18 2.28 -18.32
C LEU A 519 62.94 1.90 -19.11
N VAL A 520 62.04 2.85 -19.33
CA VAL A 520 60.75 2.65 -20.02
C VAL A 520 60.68 3.45 -21.30
N THR A 521 60.16 2.85 -22.36
CA THR A 521 59.87 3.56 -23.62
C THR A 521 58.58 4.37 -23.54
N GLU A 522 58.29 5.19 -24.56
CA GLU A 522 56.99 5.85 -24.73
C GLU A 522 55.83 4.85 -24.64
N ASP A 523 55.94 3.68 -25.26
CA ASP A 523 54.93 2.61 -25.21
C ASP A 523 54.85 1.87 -23.85
N ARG A 524 55.68 2.25 -22.87
CA ARG A 524 55.82 1.61 -21.55
C ARG A 524 56.44 0.22 -21.58
N GLU A 525 57.21 -0.09 -22.62
CA GLU A 525 58.03 -1.29 -22.61
C GLU A 525 59.25 -1.07 -21.71
N ILE A 526 59.48 -1.99 -20.76
CA ILE A 526 60.65 -1.92 -19.90
C ILE A 526 61.85 -2.49 -20.67
N VAL A 527 62.82 -1.63 -20.96
CA VAL A 527 64.04 -1.98 -21.70
C VAL A 527 65.08 -2.58 -20.77
N ALA A 528 65.22 -2.04 -19.56
CA ALA A 528 66.19 -2.48 -18.56
C ALA A 528 65.68 -2.15 -17.15
N ALA A 529 66.03 -2.95 -16.15
CA ALA A 529 65.67 -2.69 -14.76
C ALA A 529 66.84 -2.91 -13.79
N SER A 530 66.73 -2.27 -12.62
CA SER A 530 67.60 -2.53 -11.48
C SER A 530 67.40 -3.95 -10.96
N THR A 531 68.50 -4.56 -10.55
CA THR A 531 68.52 -5.96 -10.11
C THR A 531 68.52 -6.09 -8.59
N GLU A 532 68.77 -4.98 -7.90
CA GLU A 532 68.72 -4.85 -6.45
C GLU A 532 68.10 -3.50 -6.08
N PRO A 533 67.43 -3.41 -4.93
CA PRO A 533 66.88 -2.16 -4.46
C PRO A 533 67.98 -1.26 -3.87
N HIS A 534 67.81 0.05 -4.00
CA HIS A 534 68.78 1.08 -3.64
C HIS A 534 68.27 1.95 -2.50
N ALA A 535 69.16 2.38 -1.61
CA ALA A 535 68.80 3.17 -0.43
C ALA A 535 68.45 4.63 -0.79
N GLY A 536 67.25 4.84 -1.33
CA GLY A 536 66.73 6.15 -1.72
C GLY A 536 66.87 6.45 -3.22
N PRO A 537 66.18 7.50 -3.71
CA PRO A 537 66.16 7.85 -5.12
C PRO A 537 67.52 8.34 -5.63
N ASP A 538 68.30 9.05 -4.81
CA ASP A 538 69.65 9.50 -5.17
C ASP A 538 70.60 8.31 -5.44
N ALA A 539 70.50 7.24 -4.64
CA ALA A 539 71.31 6.04 -4.81
C ALA A 539 70.92 5.26 -6.08
N ALA A 540 69.63 5.21 -6.42
CA ALA A 540 69.14 4.65 -7.67
C ALA A 540 69.61 5.48 -8.89
N ALA A 541 69.61 6.81 -8.79
CA ALA A 541 70.15 7.69 -9.82
C ALA A 541 71.65 7.45 -10.04
N GLU A 542 72.44 7.31 -8.98
CA GLU A 542 73.85 6.93 -9.07
C GLU A 542 74.05 5.54 -9.70
N ALA A 543 73.12 4.60 -9.48
CA ALA A 543 73.14 3.29 -10.12
C ALA A 543 72.89 3.39 -11.63
N ILE A 544 71.95 4.23 -12.07
CA ILE A 544 71.73 4.52 -13.49
C ILE A 544 72.99 5.11 -14.14
N GLU A 545 73.66 6.08 -13.50
CA GLU A 545 74.91 6.64 -14.04
C GLU A 545 76.02 5.59 -14.16
N ARG A 546 76.09 4.62 -13.23
CA ARG A 546 77.01 3.47 -13.36
C ARG A 546 76.64 2.60 -14.56
N VAL A 547 75.36 2.30 -14.75
CA VAL A 547 74.87 1.52 -15.91
C VAL A 547 75.19 2.24 -17.21
N ARG A 548 74.99 3.56 -17.30
CA ARG A 548 75.38 4.37 -18.47
C ARG A 548 76.86 4.23 -18.80
N GLN A 549 77.72 4.39 -17.80
CA GLN A 549 79.15 4.26 -18.00
C GLN A 549 79.52 2.83 -18.43
N GLN A 550 79.05 1.84 -17.69
CA GLN A 550 79.39 0.43 -17.89
C GLN A 550 78.88 -0.10 -19.23
N ALA A 551 77.62 0.14 -19.57
CA ALA A 551 77.04 -0.28 -20.85
C ALA A 551 77.75 0.37 -22.05
N SER A 552 78.20 1.63 -21.93
CA SER A 552 78.93 2.32 -23.01
C SER A 552 80.33 1.73 -23.27
N GLU A 553 80.92 1.10 -22.25
CA GLU A 553 82.24 0.46 -22.31
C GLU A 553 82.14 -1.07 -22.41
N ALA A 554 80.92 -1.63 -22.39
CA ALA A 554 80.71 -3.06 -22.28
C ALA A 554 80.97 -3.81 -23.59
N ASP A 555 81.77 -4.86 -23.50
CA ASP A 555 81.93 -5.82 -24.60
C ASP A 555 80.78 -6.84 -24.56
N LEU A 556 80.25 -7.19 -25.74
CA LEU A 556 79.27 -8.28 -25.86
C LEU A 556 79.98 -9.64 -25.84
N ILE A 557 79.66 -10.47 -24.85
CA ILE A 557 80.20 -11.82 -24.72
C ILE A 557 79.23 -12.81 -25.37
N GLU A 558 79.72 -13.43 -26.44
CA GLU A 558 79.01 -14.43 -27.22
C GLU A 558 79.68 -15.81 -27.04
N PHE A 559 78.99 -16.77 -26.43
CA PHE A 559 79.51 -18.13 -26.27
C PHE A 559 79.16 -18.99 -27.50
N GLU A 560 80.17 -19.63 -28.11
CA GLU A 560 80.01 -20.68 -29.13
C GLU A 560 80.27 -22.09 -28.56
N ASN A 561 80.97 -22.16 -27.42
CA ASN A 561 81.26 -23.34 -26.61
C ASN A 561 81.30 -22.88 -25.14
N ALA A 562 81.38 -23.82 -24.19
CA ALA A 562 81.59 -23.48 -22.79
C ALA A 562 82.82 -22.57 -22.59
N ALA A 563 82.79 -21.64 -21.64
CA ALA A 563 83.88 -20.71 -21.38
C ALA A 563 84.13 -20.58 -19.87
N PHE A 564 85.41 -20.53 -19.48
CA PHE A 564 85.79 -20.11 -18.15
C PHE A 564 85.91 -18.59 -18.10
N GLN A 565 85.10 -17.96 -17.27
CA GLN A 565 85.19 -16.55 -16.94
C GLN A 565 85.98 -16.39 -15.66
N VAL A 566 87.03 -15.56 -15.70
CA VAL A 566 87.84 -15.19 -14.54
C VAL A 566 87.63 -13.71 -14.28
N TYR A 567 87.26 -13.35 -13.05
CA TYR A 567 86.92 -11.97 -12.65
C TYR A 567 87.41 -11.68 -11.23
N GLU A 568 87.60 -10.39 -10.92
CA GLU A 568 87.90 -9.90 -9.57
C GLU A 568 86.56 -9.55 -8.92
N ALA A 569 86.26 -10.06 -7.73
CA ALA A 569 85.04 -9.74 -6.99
C ALA A 569 85.20 -8.41 -6.24
N ASP A 570 84.09 -7.81 -5.78
CA ASP A 570 84.05 -6.56 -5.00
C ASP A 570 84.94 -6.59 -3.73
N SER A 571 85.25 -7.77 -3.21
CA SER A 571 86.19 -7.97 -2.08
C SER A 571 87.67 -7.76 -2.45
N GLY A 572 87.99 -7.58 -3.74
CA GLY A 572 89.36 -7.54 -4.29
C GLY A 572 89.98 -8.94 -4.50
N GLU A 573 89.16 -9.99 -4.44
CA GLU A 573 89.60 -11.38 -4.56
C GLU A 573 89.17 -11.96 -5.91
N TRP A 574 89.98 -12.87 -6.46
CA TRP A 574 89.77 -13.43 -7.79
C TRP A 574 88.92 -14.70 -7.71
N ARG A 575 87.90 -14.79 -8.57
CA ARG A 575 87.03 -15.97 -8.72
C ARG A 575 86.98 -16.41 -10.18
N TRP A 576 86.54 -17.65 -10.40
CA TRP A 576 86.27 -18.15 -11.74
C TRP A 576 84.93 -18.88 -11.79
N ARG A 577 84.26 -18.84 -12.94
CA ARG A 577 83.07 -19.67 -13.22
C ARG A 577 83.15 -20.26 -14.62
N LEU A 578 82.68 -21.50 -14.77
CA LEU A 578 82.50 -22.16 -16.06
C LEU A 578 81.06 -21.91 -16.51
N ILE A 579 80.92 -21.29 -17.67
CA ILE A 579 79.66 -21.00 -18.34
C ILE A 579 79.56 -21.93 -19.56
N ASP A 580 78.38 -22.43 -19.90
CA ASP A 580 78.17 -23.20 -21.14
C ASP A 580 77.90 -22.31 -22.37
N GLU A 581 77.58 -22.93 -23.51
CA GLU A 581 77.24 -22.22 -24.76
C GLU A 581 75.91 -21.46 -24.69
N ASP A 582 75.09 -21.76 -23.69
CA ASP A 582 73.78 -21.17 -23.44
C ASP A 582 73.84 -20.07 -22.36
N GLY A 583 75.02 -19.74 -21.83
CA GLY A 583 75.21 -18.69 -20.82
C GLY A 583 74.95 -19.14 -19.38
N ASN A 584 74.73 -20.43 -19.14
CA ASN A 584 74.45 -21.00 -17.82
C ASN A 584 75.72 -21.35 -17.05
N VAL A 585 75.75 -21.04 -15.75
CA VAL A 585 76.89 -21.35 -14.87
C VAL A 585 76.87 -22.84 -14.50
N LEU A 586 77.82 -23.60 -15.04
CA LEU A 586 77.98 -25.04 -14.78
C LEU A 586 78.80 -25.35 -13.51
N ALA A 587 79.74 -24.47 -13.16
CA ALA A 587 80.60 -24.61 -11.99
C ALA A 587 81.23 -23.27 -11.61
N ASP A 588 81.52 -23.05 -10.33
CA ASP A 588 82.28 -21.90 -9.84
C ASP A 588 83.53 -22.34 -9.07
N SER A 589 84.36 -21.38 -8.65
CA SER A 589 85.60 -21.66 -7.93
C SER A 589 85.36 -22.19 -6.51
N GLY A 590 84.19 -21.95 -5.91
CA GLY A 590 83.83 -22.27 -4.51
C GLY A 590 84.71 -21.65 -3.42
N GLU A 591 85.90 -21.17 -3.77
CA GLU A 591 86.93 -20.59 -2.92
C GLU A 591 87.44 -19.29 -3.55
N GLU A 592 87.86 -18.34 -2.70
CA GLU A 592 88.45 -17.07 -3.09
C GLU A 592 89.95 -17.22 -3.38
N HIS A 593 90.44 -16.57 -4.44
CA HIS A 593 91.86 -16.58 -4.78
C HIS A 593 92.50 -15.21 -4.59
N THR A 594 93.70 -15.18 -4.03
CA THR A 594 94.38 -13.91 -3.68
C THR A 594 95.01 -13.21 -4.89
N SER A 595 95.02 -13.86 -6.06
CA SER A 595 95.51 -13.28 -7.31
C SER A 595 94.92 -13.95 -8.54
N ARG A 596 94.83 -13.19 -9.64
CA ARG A 596 94.43 -13.68 -10.98
C ARG A 596 95.12 -14.97 -11.40
N ASN A 597 96.44 -15.05 -11.21
CA ASN A 597 97.22 -16.23 -11.62
C ASN A 597 96.82 -17.47 -10.81
N GLU A 598 96.47 -17.32 -9.55
CA GLU A 598 96.04 -18.43 -8.69
C GLU A 598 94.66 -18.94 -9.11
N ALA A 599 93.70 -18.03 -9.38
CA ALA A 599 92.40 -18.38 -9.94
C ALA A 599 92.53 -19.07 -11.31
N ALA A 600 93.38 -18.52 -12.20
CA ALA A 600 93.64 -19.11 -13.51
C ALA A 600 94.33 -20.48 -13.42
N GLU A 601 95.24 -20.71 -12.47
CA GLU A 601 95.87 -22.03 -12.25
C GLU A 601 94.87 -23.07 -11.70
N ALA A 602 93.98 -22.66 -10.79
CA ALA A 602 92.90 -23.51 -10.27
C ALA A 602 91.95 -23.92 -11.41
N MET A 603 91.48 -22.95 -12.19
CA MET A 603 90.68 -23.14 -13.40
C MET A 603 91.38 -24.04 -14.44
N MET A 604 92.69 -23.86 -14.69
CA MET A 604 93.48 -24.68 -15.64
C MET A 604 93.50 -26.17 -15.27
N THR A 605 93.24 -26.53 -14.01
CA THR A 605 93.08 -27.92 -13.59
C THR A 605 91.76 -28.51 -14.11
N LEU A 606 90.70 -27.70 -14.13
CA LEU A 606 89.39 -28.07 -14.68
C LEU A 606 89.35 -28.01 -16.22
N LYS A 607 90.05 -27.05 -16.84
CA LYS A 607 90.19 -26.95 -18.32
C LYS A 607 90.81 -28.20 -18.96
N LYS A 608 91.56 -29.00 -18.21
CA LYS A 608 92.03 -30.32 -18.68
C LYS A 608 90.90 -31.32 -18.94
N GLN A 609 89.74 -31.13 -18.30
CA GLN A 609 88.54 -31.96 -18.46
C GLN A 609 87.55 -31.37 -19.47
N ALA A 610 87.61 -30.05 -19.72
CA ALA A 610 86.86 -29.34 -20.76
C ALA A 610 87.83 -28.58 -21.71
N PRO A 611 88.56 -29.28 -22.60
CA PRO A 611 89.64 -28.70 -23.40
C PRO A 611 89.15 -27.73 -24.48
N ASP A 612 87.92 -27.88 -24.93
CA ASP A 612 87.28 -27.03 -25.94
C ASP A 612 86.69 -25.76 -25.32
N ALA A 613 86.79 -25.59 -23.99
CA ALA A 613 86.27 -24.42 -23.32
C ALA A 613 87.19 -23.20 -23.45
N ASP A 614 86.65 -22.08 -23.91
CA ASP A 614 87.38 -20.82 -24.04
C ASP A 614 87.69 -20.22 -22.66
N VAL A 615 88.65 -19.30 -22.58
CA VAL A 615 88.93 -18.55 -21.35
C VAL A 615 88.73 -17.09 -21.67
N ILE A 616 87.78 -16.47 -20.98
CA ILE A 616 87.39 -15.08 -21.17
C ILE A 616 87.78 -14.31 -19.92
N GLU A 617 88.42 -13.18 -20.14
CA GLU A 617 88.81 -12.24 -19.09
C GLU A 617 87.98 -10.99 -19.29
N ILE A 618 87.31 -10.58 -18.22
CA ILE A 618 86.50 -9.38 -18.18
C ILE A 618 87.30 -8.35 -17.40
N ASP A 619 87.97 -7.45 -18.13
CA ASP A 619 88.75 -6.36 -17.55
C ASP A 619 87.92 -5.05 -17.47
N THR A 620 86.67 -5.06 -17.96
CA THR A 620 85.69 -3.95 -18.03
C THR A 620 84.27 -4.51 -17.88
N ALA A 621 83.20 -3.71 -17.85
CA ALA A 621 81.84 -4.26 -17.90
C ALA A 621 81.59 -5.12 -19.16
N ALA A 622 80.59 -6.01 -19.12
CA ALA A 622 80.24 -6.87 -20.24
C ALA A 622 78.75 -7.21 -20.29
N PHE A 623 78.22 -7.35 -21.50
CA PHE A 623 76.89 -7.91 -21.74
C PHE A 623 76.99 -9.43 -21.93
N GLU A 624 76.21 -10.18 -21.16
CA GLU A 624 76.06 -11.62 -21.30
C GLU A 624 74.67 -11.97 -21.82
N LEU A 625 74.59 -12.73 -22.92
CA LEU A 625 73.35 -13.35 -23.39
C LEU A 625 73.22 -14.74 -22.78
N PHE A 626 72.09 -15.03 -22.15
CA PHE A 626 71.83 -16.30 -21.47
C PHE A 626 70.48 -16.89 -21.89
N VAL A 627 70.31 -18.20 -21.72
CA VAL A 627 69.06 -18.93 -21.95
C VAL A 627 68.50 -19.42 -20.61
N ASN A 628 67.24 -19.13 -20.35
CA ASN A 628 66.52 -19.60 -19.16
C ASN A 628 66.07 -21.08 -19.30
N ASP A 629 65.44 -21.62 -18.26
CA ASP A 629 64.98 -23.01 -18.23
C ASP A 629 63.92 -23.34 -19.30
N ASP A 630 63.20 -22.33 -19.80
CA ASP A 630 62.18 -22.45 -20.86
C ASP A 630 62.77 -22.39 -22.28
N GLY A 631 64.09 -22.19 -22.40
CA GLY A 631 64.77 -22.09 -23.70
C GLY A 631 64.69 -20.68 -24.32
N GLU A 632 64.31 -19.68 -23.55
CA GLU A 632 64.22 -18.28 -23.95
C GLU A 632 65.47 -17.49 -23.54
N TRP A 633 65.88 -16.55 -24.38
CA TRP A 633 67.09 -15.76 -24.27
C TRP A 633 66.84 -14.43 -23.55
N GLY A 634 67.68 -14.07 -22.59
CA GLY A 634 67.74 -12.72 -22.00
C GLY A 634 69.15 -12.14 -22.10
N TRP A 635 69.31 -10.88 -21.73
CA TRP A 635 70.62 -10.25 -21.55
C TRP A 635 70.80 -9.75 -20.12
N ARG A 636 72.04 -9.74 -19.64
CA ARG A 636 72.41 -9.11 -18.36
C ARG A 636 73.70 -8.33 -18.51
N LEU A 637 73.76 -7.16 -17.87
CA LEU A 637 74.95 -6.33 -17.77
C LEU A 637 75.66 -6.66 -16.47
N ILE A 638 76.93 -6.98 -16.59
CA ILE A 638 77.81 -7.31 -15.47
C ILE A 638 78.94 -6.30 -15.42
N ASP A 639 79.29 -5.83 -14.23
CA ASP A 639 80.43 -4.94 -14.04
C ASP A 639 81.79 -5.69 -14.10
N GLU A 640 82.89 -4.97 -13.94
CA GLU A 640 84.24 -5.55 -13.84
C GLU A 640 84.39 -6.53 -12.65
N GLY A 641 83.54 -6.36 -11.64
CA GLY A 641 83.41 -7.13 -10.41
C GLY A 641 82.76 -8.51 -10.58
N GLY A 642 82.15 -8.76 -11.74
CA GLY A 642 81.28 -9.92 -11.94
C GLY A 642 79.88 -9.75 -11.31
N LYS A 643 79.52 -8.55 -10.81
CA LYS A 643 78.22 -8.23 -10.22
C LYS A 643 77.24 -7.78 -11.30
N LEU A 644 76.00 -8.27 -11.19
CA LEU A 644 74.90 -7.98 -12.10
C LEU A 644 74.27 -6.62 -11.74
N VAL A 645 74.29 -5.68 -12.69
CA VAL A 645 73.93 -4.26 -12.46
C VAL A 645 72.64 -3.84 -13.15
N ALA A 646 72.29 -4.51 -14.24
CA ALA A 646 71.07 -4.32 -15.00
C ALA A 646 70.77 -5.60 -15.76
N GLU A 647 69.50 -5.88 -15.99
CA GLU A 647 69.08 -7.03 -16.80
C GLU A 647 67.88 -6.70 -17.68
N ASP A 648 67.68 -7.56 -18.66
CA ASP A 648 66.46 -7.64 -19.45
C ASP A 648 65.31 -8.12 -18.57
N PRO A 649 64.26 -7.31 -18.36
CA PRO A 649 63.08 -7.76 -17.61
C PRO A 649 62.26 -8.80 -18.38
N ALA A 650 62.49 -8.96 -19.69
CA ALA A 650 61.81 -9.92 -20.54
C ALA A 650 62.77 -11.00 -21.06
N THR A 651 62.19 -12.12 -21.49
CA THR A 651 62.90 -13.20 -22.19
C THR A 651 62.41 -13.30 -23.63
N HIS A 652 63.28 -13.79 -24.51
CA HIS A 652 63.08 -13.73 -25.96
C HIS A 652 63.26 -15.08 -26.63
N PRO A 653 62.46 -15.42 -27.66
CA PRO A 653 62.52 -16.75 -28.28
C PRO A 653 63.83 -17.03 -29.02
N THR A 654 64.65 -16.01 -29.28
CA THR A 654 65.91 -16.17 -30.00
C THR A 654 67.00 -15.26 -29.44
N ARG A 655 68.24 -15.74 -29.49
CA ARG A 655 69.45 -14.96 -29.19
C ARG A 655 69.51 -13.63 -29.93
N ALA A 656 69.09 -13.62 -31.20
CA ALA A 656 69.09 -12.41 -32.02
C ALA A 656 68.08 -11.36 -31.51
N ALA A 657 66.95 -11.81 -30.95
CA ALA A 657 65.96 -10.93 -30.33
C ALA A 657 66.46 -10.38 -28.98
N ALA A 658 67.09 -11.21 -28.14
CA ALA A 658 67.74 -10.73 -26.90
C ALA A 658 68.87 -9.73 -27.18
N LYS A 659 69.64 -9.94 -28.25
CA LYS A 659 70.63 -8.97 -28.72
C LYS A 659 69.99 -7.66 -29.18
N GLN A 660 68.86 -7.71 -29.88
CA GLN A 660 68.12 -6.49 -30.23
C GLN A 660 67.59 -5.78 -28.98
N ALA A 661 67.09 -6.51 -27.98
CA ALA A 661 66.66 -5.93 -26.71
C ALA A 661 67.82 -5.23 -25.98
N MET A 662 69.00 -5.85 -25.94
CA MET A 662 70.22 -5.22 -25.42
C MET A 662 70.61 -3.97 -26.24
N GLU A 663 70.53 -4.02 -27.56
CA GLU A 663 70.82 -2.86 -28.43
C GLU A 663 69.88 -1.68 -28.14
N ARG A 664 68.63 -1.92 -27.71
CA ARG A 664 67.70 -0.85 -27.28
C ARG A 664 68.12 -0.15 -26.00
N LEU A 665 68.70 -0.86 -25.03
CA LEU A 665 69.30 -0.20 -23.85
C LEU A 665 70.39 0.77 -24.31
N LEU A 666 71.23 0.36 -25.26
CA LEU A 666 72.30 1.22 -25.78
C LEU A 666 71.76 2.41 -26.58
N GLU A 667 70.62 2.26 -27.27
CA GLU A 667 69.94 3.33 -28.00
C GLU A 667 69.38 4.41 -27.04
N HIS A 668 68.87 3.98 -25.88
CA HIS A 668 68.21 4.83 -24.89
C HIS A 668 69.07 5.10 -23.64
N LEU A 669 70.38 4.88 -23.73
CA LEU A 669 71.26 4.94 -22.57
C LEU A 669 71.32 6.34 -21.91
N ASP A 670 71.26 7.38 -22.73
CA ASP A 670 71.34 8.78 -22.31
C ASP A 670 69.95 9.40 -22.01
N SER A 671 68.88 8.59 -21.93
CA SER A 671 67.52 9.04 -21.60
C SER A 671 67.44 9.74 -20.25
N ASP A 672 66.52 10.70 -20.09
CA ASP A 672 66.36 11.46 -18.85
C ASP A 672 65.95 10.58 -17.64
N ILE A 673 66.11 11.09 -16.42
CA ILE A 673 65.77 10.39 -15.18
C ILE A 673 64.64 11.13 -14.47
N ARG A 674 63.56 10.40 -14.13
CA ARG A 674 62.45 10.85 -13.29
C ARG A 674 62.37 10.05 -12.01
N THR A 675 62.10 10.74 -10.90
CA THR A 675 61.67 10.11 -9.66
C THR A 675 60.14 10.04 -9.61
N MET A 676 59.60 8.84 -9.47
CA MET A 676 58.18 8.52 -9.35
C MET A 676 57.75 8.58 -7.88
N ASP A 677 57.69 9.78 -7.31
CA ASP A 677 57.25 10.01 -5.92
C ASP A 677 55.72 9.94 -5.74
N GLY A 678 54.98 9.80 -6.84
CA GLY A 678 53.52 9.70 -6.91
C GLY A 678 53.09 9.25 -8.30
N ALA A 679 51.77 9.10 -8.51
CA ALA A 679 51.23 8.71 -9.80
C ALA A 679 51.46 9.78 -10.89
N ILE A 680 51.31 9.40 -12.16
CA ILE A 680 51.42 10.30 -13.30
C ILE A 680 50.30 10.07 -14.31
N PHE A 681 49.91 11.13 -15.01
CA PHE A 681 49.24 11.05 -16.30
C PHE A 681 50.31 11.07 -17.39
N GLN A 682 50.58 9.94 -18.03
CA GLN A 682 51.43 9.91 -19.21
C GLN A 682 50.59 10.17 -20.46
N THR A 683 50.92 11.22 -21.19
CA THR A 683 50.35 11.55 -22.50
C THR A 683 51.15 10.86 -23.59
N TYR A 684 50.48 10.28 -24.59
CA TYR A 684 51.13 9.65 -25.74
C TYR A 684 50.27 9.82 -27.00
N PRO A 685 50.88 9.90 -28.20
CA PRO A 685 50.16 9.92 -29.46
C PRO A 685 49.75 8.49 -29.87
N ASP A 686 48.55 8.34 -30.41
CA ASP A 686 48.13 7.15 -31.16
C ASP A 686 47.57 7.60 -32.52
N GLY A 687 48.35 7.36 -33.58
CA GLY A 687 48.02 7.86 -34.91
C GLY A 687 48.11 9.38 -35.01
N ASP A 688 46.98 10.03 -35.32
CA ASP A 688 46.88 11.50 -35.42
C ASP A 688 46.30 12.14 -34.14
N ASP A 689 45.89 11.34 -33.16
CA ASP A 689 45.24 11.77 -31.93
C ASP A 689 46.13 11.51 -30.70
N TRP A 690 45.79 12.13 -29.58
CA TRP A 690 46.50 12.06 -28.30
C TRP A 690 45.64 11.36 -27.25
N HIS A 691 46.28 10.49 -26.48
CA HIS A 691 45.68 9.74 -25.38
C HIS A 691 46.49 9.92 -24.10
N TRP A 692 45.87 9.56 -22.97
CA TRP A 692 46.54 9.51 -21.69
C TRP A 692 46.30 8.17 -21.02
N ARG A 693 47.29 7.77 -20.21
CA ARG A 693 47.19 6.64 -19.29
C ARG A 693 47.68 7.07 -17.91
N PHE A 694 47.01 6.58 -16.87
CA PHE A 694 47.34 6.85 -15.48
C PHE A 694 48.21 5.73 -14.92
N ILE A 695 49.39 6.11 -14.47
CA ILE A 695 50.45 5.19 -14.05
C ILE A 695 50.78 5.44 -12.59
N LEU A 696 50.84 4.35 -11.84
CA LEU A 696 51.27 4.36 -10.45
C LEU A 696 52.80 4.23 -10.33
N PRO A 697 53.41 4.54 -9.17
CA PRO A 697 54.87 4.46 -8.99
C PRO A 697 55.48 3.09 -9.34
N ASP A 698 54.81 1.99 -8.96
CA ASP A 698 55.19 0.61 -9.27
C ASP A 698 55.23 0.31 -10.78
N GLY A 699 54.54 1.12 -11.57
CA GLY A 699 54.48 1.09 -13.01
C GLY A 699 53.18 0.55 -13.57
N ASP A 700 52.23 0.18 -12.71
CA ASP A 700 50.91 -0.31 -13.11
C ASP A 700 50.12 0.80 -13.80
N VAL A 701 49.57 0.48 -14.97
CA VAL A 701 48.55 1.33 -15.61
C VAL A 701 47.20 0.94 -15.03
N VAL A 702 46.53 1.85 -14.32
CA VAL A 702 45.22 1.55 -13.71
C VAL A 702 44.06 2.24 -14.39
N ALA A 703 44.30 3.32 -15.13
CA ALA A 703 43.26 4.03 -15.88
C ALA A 703 43.77 4.50 -17.24
N VAL A 704 42.87 4.59 -18.21
CA VAL A 704 43.08 5.21 -19.52
C VAL A 704 41.90 6.13 -19.84
N GLY A 705 42.16 7.17 -20.64
CA GLY A 705 41.11 8.06 -21.15
C GLY A 705 40.22 7.35 -22.16
N ASP A 706 38.91 7.61 -22.11
CA ASP A 706 37.96 7.04 -23.09
C ASP A 706 38.01 7.78 -24.44
N GLU A 707 38.24 9.10 -24.40
CA GLU A 707 38.28 9.95 -25.60
C GLU A 707 39.71 10.27 -26.05
N ALA A 708 39.87 10.36 -27.37
CA ALA A 708 41.08 10.81 -28.03
C ALA A 708 41.04 12.33 -28.24
N TYR A 709 42.19 12.99 -28.12
CA TYR A 709 42.31 14.44 -28.25
C TYR A 709 43.06 14.82 -29.53
N PRO A 710 42.58 15.78 -30.33
CA PRO A 710 43.26 16.17 -31.57
C PRO A 710 44.66 16.77 -31.37
N THR A 711 44.90 17.36 -30.19
CA THR A 711 46.20 17.92 -29.85
C THR A 711 46.55 17.64 -28.39
N ARG A 712 47.86 17.55 -28.13
CA ARG A 712 48.40 17.44 -26.78
C ARG A 712 47.93 18.55 -25.85
N ASP A 713 47.92 19.81 -26.30
CA ASP A 713 47.52 20.94 -25.45
C ASP A 713 46.05 20.80 -25.02
N GLU A 714 45.17 20.36 -25.93
CA GLU A 714 43.77 20.06 -25.61
C GLU A 714 43.64 18.88 -24.64
N LEU A 715 44.47 17.83 -24.79
CA LEU A 715 44.51 16.72 -23.84
C LEU A 715 44.93 17.17 -22.44
N VAL A 716 46.00 17.97 -22.33
CA VAL A 716 46.52 18.42 -21.04
C VAL A 716 45.50 19.30 -20.33
N ASP A 717 44.81 20.17 -21.07
CA ASP A 717 43.71 20.97 -20.52
C ASP A 717 42.54 20.06 -20.07
N GLY A 718 42.23 18.99 -20.82
CA GLY A 718 41.17 18.02 -20.51
C GLY A 718 41.44 17.10 -19.32
N ILE A 719 42.70 16.92 -18.89
CA ILE A 719 43.01 16.12 -17.69
C ILE A 719 42.39 16.72 -16.42
N GLU A 720 42.23 18.05 -16.33
CA GLU A 720 41.55 18.67 -15.20
C GLU A 720 40.06 18.28 -15.14
N ASP A 721 39.43 18.03 -16.28
CA ASP A 721 38.04 17.53 -16.38
C ASP A 721 37.93 16.05 -15.96
N VAL A 722 39.06 15.34 -15.80
CA VAL A 722 39.12 13.97 -15.25
C VAL A 722 39.40 13.97 -13.76
N ARG A 723 40.32 14.82 -13.28
CA ARG A 723 40.73 14.87 -11.86
C ARG A 723 39.58 15.18 -10.91
N ASP A 724 38.80 16.20 -11.23
CA ASP A 724 37.72 16.67 -10.38
C ASP A 724 36.59 15.62 -10.20
N PRO A 725 36.08 14.94 -11.25
CA PRO A 725 35.13 13.85 -11.04
C PRO A 725 35.78 12.63 -10.38
N ALA A 726 37.03 12.27 -10.72
CA ALA A 726 37.71 11.10 -10.15
C ALA A 726 37.88 11.18 -8.62
N SER A 727 38.13 12.37 -8.07
CA SER A 727 38.30 12.58 -6.62
C SER A 727 36.98 12.63 -5.84
N ARG A 728 35.85 12.88 -6.52
CA ARG A 728 34.53 13.08 -5.89
C ARG A 728 33.53 11.96 -6.18
N ALA A 729 33.83 11.10 -7.15
CA ALA A 729 32.90 10.10 -7.64
C ALA A 729 32.53 9.07 -6.56
N GLY A 730 31.26 8.71 -6.51
CA GLY A 730 30.80 7.56 -5.74
C GLY A 730 30.97 6.26 -6.52
N THR A 731 31.25 5.16 -5.85
CA THR A 731 31.41 3.84 -6.47
C THR A 731 30.11 3.03 -6.42
N PHE A 732 29.70 2.50 -7.57
CA PHE A 732 28.46 1.74 -7.75
C PHE A 732 28.69 0.49 -8.60
N THR A 733 28.12 -0.63 -8.18
CA THR A 733 28.12 -1.87 -8.95
C THR A 733 26.91 -1.89 -9.90
N ILE A 734 27.16 -1.85 -11.20
CA ILE A 734 26.13 -1.83 -12.24
C ILE A 734 25.92 -3.26 -12.77
N GLY A 735 24.72 -3.78 -12.59
CA GLY A 735 24.27 -5.06 -13.16
C GLY A 735 23.87 -4.91 -14.64
N ASP A 736 22.95 -5.75 -15.10
CA ASP A 736 22.38 -5.63 -16.45
C ASP A 736 21.54 -4.36 -16.61
N VAL A 737 20.96 -3.88 -15.51
CA VAL A 737 20.19 -2.64 -15.44
C VAL A 737 20.59 -1.82 -14.21
N ALA A 738 20.64 -0.51 -14.38
CA ALA A 738 20.78 0.46 -13.29
C ALA A 738 19.71 1.54 -13.40
N VAL A 739 19.39 2.16 -12.27
CA VAL A 739 18.47 3.29 -12.21
C VAL A 739 19.29 4.57 -12.11
N GLN A 740 18.93 5.58 -12.91
CA GLN A 740 19.51 6.91 -12.78
C GLN A 740 18.41 7.94 -12.57
N LEU A 741 18.54 8.73 -11.52
CA LEU A 741 17.70 9.89 -11.26
C LEU A 741 18.24 11.11 -12.01
N TYR A 742 17.35 11.92 -12.57
CA TYR A 742 17.75 13.17 -13.22
C TYR A 742 16.71 14.27 -12.99
N GLU A 743 17.15 15.53 -13.04
CA GLU A 743 16.27 16.69 -12.82
C GLU A 743 16.07 17.46 -14.13
N SER A 744 14.82 17.60 -14.56
CA SER A 744 14.41 18.39 -15.72
C SER A 744 13.26 19.34 -15.34
N GLY A 745 13.54 20.21 -14.37
CA GLY A 745 12.55 21.06 -13.71
C GLY A 745 11.87 20.37 -12.52
N GLU A 746 11.48 19.11 -12.69
CA GLU A 746 11.09 18.17 -11.62
C GLU A 746 11.98 16.92 -11.70
N TRP A 747 11.92 16.05 -10.68
CA TRP A 747 12.71 14.83 -10.63
C TRP A 747 12.09 13.72 -11.47
N HIS A 748 12.94 12.96 -12.13
CA HIS A 748 12.62 11.82 -12.98
C HIS A 748 13.56 10.67 -12.66
N PHE A 749 13.22 9.48 -13.16
CA PHE A 749 14.15 8.36 -13.21
C PHE A 749 14.16 7.74 -14.61
N ARG A 750 15.28 7.13 -14.98
CA ARG A 750 15.40 6.28 -16.17
C ARG A 750 16.12 4.99 -15.81
N LEU A 751 15.76 3.93 -16.51
CA LEU A 751 16.46 2.65 -16.46
C LEU A 751 17.49 2.66 -17.58
N LEU A 752 18.74 2.43 -17.21
CA LEU A 752 19.86 2.32 -18.14
C LEU A 752 20.31 0.88 -18.18
N ASP A 753 20.61 0.39 -19.38
CA ASP A 753 21.37 -0.83 -19.50
C ASP A 753 22.83 -0.60 -19.13
N ARG A 754 23.58 -1.70 -19.19
CA ARG A 754 25.01 -1.73 -18.91
C ARG A 754 25.86 -0.80 -19.79
N ASP A 755 25.45 -0.57 -21.04
CA ASP A 755 26.13 0.33 -21.98
C ASP A 755 25.63 1.78 -21.87
N ARG A 756 24.78 2.07 -20.88
CA ARG A 756 24.11 3.37 -20.63
C ARG A 756 23.08 3.73 -21.71
N GLU A 757 22.57 2.75 -22.46
CA GLU A 757 21.40 2.98 -23.31
C GLU A 757 20.13 3.00 -22.46
N ILE A 758 19.19 3.88 -22.78
CA ILE A 758 17.94 4.00 -22.03
C ILE A 758 17.06 2.79 -22.37
N VAL A 759 16.72 2.01 -21.35
CA VAL A 759 15.76 0.89 -21.44
C VAL A 759 14.34 1.40 -21.26
N ALA A 760 14.13 2.26 -20.27
CA ALA A 760 12.85 2.91 -20.00
C ALA A 760 13.04 4.27 -19.31
N ASP A 761 12.06 5.14 -19.46
CA ASP A 761 12.05 6.47 -18.83
C ASP A 761 10.74 6.69 -18.08
N SER A 762 10.82 7.36 -16.93
CA SER A 762 9.67 7.75 -16.13
C SER A 762 8.71 8.62 -16.93
N SER A 763 7.42 8.29 -16.86
CA SER A 763 6.33 9.11 -17.42
C SER A 763 5.74 10.08 -16.40
N VAL A 764 6.05 9.87 -15.12
CA VAL A 764 5.69 10.74 -14.00
C VAL A 764 6.88 11.60 -13.58
N THR A 765 6.56 12.69 -12.88
CA THR A 765 7.53 13.57 -12.23
C THR A 765 7.39 13.49 -10.72
N PHE A 766 8.47 13.82 -10.02
CA PHE A 766 8.52 13.86 -8.56
C PHE A 766 8.98 15.24 -8.09
N ASP A 767 8.38 15.74 -7.00
CA ASP A 767 8.67 17.08 -6.48
C ASP A 767 10.12 17.20 -5.95
N ASP A 768 10.68 16.11 -5.43
CA ASP A 768 12.02 16.06 -4.88
C ASP A 768 12.71 14.69 -5.05
N ARG A 769 14.04 14.70 -4.91
CA ARG A 769 14.90 13.51 -5.01
C ARG A 769 14.47 12.38 -4.09
N ALA A 770 14.05 12.69 -2.86
CA ALA A 770 13.70 11.65 -1.89
C ALA A 770 12.44 10.90 -2.33
N THR A 771 11.46 11.63 -2.86
CA THR A 771 10.23 11.04 -3.43
C THR A 771 10.53 10.20 -4.67
N ALA A 772 11.46 10.64 -5.52
CA ALA A 772 11.91 9.84 -6.66
C ALA A 772 12.63 8.55 -6.23
N ILE A 773 13.48 8.61 -5.20
CA ILE A 773 14.12 7.43 -4.60
C ILE A 773 13.07 6.48 -4.03
N ASP A 774 12.10 6.98 -3.25
CA ASP A 774 11.03 6.15 -2.66
C ASP A 774 10.24 5.41 -3.74
N ALA A 775 9.97 6.06 -4.89
CA ALA A 775 9.28 5.46 -6.03
C ALA A 775 10.14 4.37 -6.72
N VAL A 776 11.43 4.61 -6.89
CA VAL A 776 12.37 3.62 -7.44
C VAL A 776 12.52 2.44 -6.48
N GLU A 777 12.67 2.66 -5.17
CA GLU A 777 12.76 1.59 -4.19
C GLU A 777 11.46 0.75 -4.12
N ASP A 778 10.30 1.36 -4.37
CA ASP A 778 9.05 0.62 -4.50
C ASP A 778 9.01 -0.23 -5.78
N LEU A 779 9.54 0.29 -6.89
CA LEU A 779 9.73 -0.44 -8.14
C LEU A 779 10.69 -1.61 -7.96
N GLU A 780 11.89 -1.43 -7.41
CA GLU A 780 12.88 -2.50 -7.17
C GLU A 780 12.31 -3.63 -6.30
N ARG A 781 11.50 -3.27 -5.29
CA ARG A 781 10.92 -4.24 -4.34
C ARG A 781 9.83 -5.10 -4.95
N HIS A 782 9.05 -4.55 -5.88
CA HIS A 782 7.84 -5.20 -6.40
C HIS A 782 7.94 -5.65 -7.86
N ALA A 783 8.88 -5.11 -8.65
CA ALA A 783 9.10 -5.46 -10.04
C ALA A 783 9.32 -6.97 -10.27
N PRO A 784 10.14 -7.70 -9.48
CA PRO A 784 10.37 -9.13 -9.72
C PRO A 784 9.10 -9.99 -9.66
N GLY A 785 8.08 -9.53 -8.92
CA GLY A 785 6.77 -10.18 -8.79
C GLY A 785 5.65 -9.52 -9.59
N ALA A 786 5.96 -8.50 -10.40
CA ALA A 786 4.96 -7.72 -11.12
C ALA A 786 4.24 -8.56 -12.17
N PRO A 787 2.89 -8.54 -12.23
CA PRO A 787 2.17 -9.23 -13.30
C PRO A 787 2.41 -8.55 -14.64
N ILE A 788 2.70 -9.34 -15.67
CA ILE A 788 2.75 -8.90 -17.07
C ILE A 788 1.39 -9.14 -17.72
N PHE A 789 0.79 -8.12 -18.32
CA PHE A 789 -0.55 -8.22 -18.90
C PHE A 789 -0.71 -7.39 -20.17
N THR A 790 -1.83 -7.61 -20.87
CA THR A 790 -2.27 -6.86 -22.06
C THR A 790 -3.75 -6.53 -21.89
N ILE A 791 -4.16 -5.33 -22.27
CA ILE A 791 -5.57 -4.99 -22.46
C ILE A 791 -5.87 -5.21 -23.95
N GLU A 792 -6.67 -6.23 -24.26
CA GLU A 792 -7.06 -6.54 -25.64
C GLU A 792 -8.25 -5.66 -26.06
N ASP A 793 -9.46 -6.02 -25.61
CA ASP A 793 -10.68 -5.24 -25.87
C ASP A 793 -11.07 -4.39 -24.65
N ALA A 794 -11.01 -4.99 -23.45
CA ALA A 794 -11.28 -4.32 -22.18
C ALA A 794 -10.66 -5.05 -20.98
N ALA A 795 -10.50 -4.33 -19.88
CA ALA A 795 -10.05 -4.84 -18.60
C ALA A 795 -10.87 -4.25 -17.44
N ILE A 796 -11.02 -5.01 -16.36
CA ILE A 796 -11.74 -4.59 -15.16
C ILE A 796 -10.70 -4.06 -14.16
N ARG A 797 -10.75 -2.76 -13.88
CA ARG A 797 -9.91 -2.08 -12.90
C ARG A 797 -10.69 -1.87 -11.61
N LEU A 798 -10.03 -2.07 -10.46
CA LEU A 798 -10.59 -1.74 -9.16
C LEU A 798 -10.05 -0.40 -8.67
N GLU A 799 -10.92 0.44 -8.14
CA GLU A 799 -10.56 1.75 -7.59
C GLU A 799 -11.16 1.90 -6.19
N ARG A 800 -10.38 2.44 -5.24
CA ARG A 800 -10.87 2.79 -3.90
C ARG A 800 -11.00 4.30 -3.76
N GLY A 801 -12.24 4.79 -3.80
CA GLY A 801 -12.56 6.21 -3.56
C GLY A 801 -13.05 6.49 -2.14
N GLU A 802 -13.49 7.73 -1.89
CA GLU A 802 -14.04 8.15 -0.58
C GLU A 802 -15.26 7.35 -0.12
N GLY A 803 -16.01 6.77 -1.07
CA GLY A 803 -17.21 5.95 -0.83
C GLY A 803 -16.98 4.44 -0.80
N GLY A 804 -15.72 3.98 -0.85
CA GLY A 804 -15.37 2.56 -0.92
C GLY A 804 -14.83 2.12 -2.29
N TRP A 805 -14.78 0.81 -2.49
CA TRP A 805 -14.35 0.16 -3.72
C TRP A 805 -15.41 0.23 -4.81
N ARG A 806 -14.98 0.50 -6.05
CA ARG A 806 -15.75 0.35 -7.29
C ARG A 806 -14.91 -0.37 -8.33
N TRP A 807 -15.57 -1.00 -9.30
CA TRP A 807 -14.91 -1.48 -10.51
C TRP A 807 -15.24 -0.55 -11.67
N GLN A 808 -14.30 -0.44 -12.62
CA GLN A 808 -14.46 0.22 -13.91
C GLN A 808 -14.05 -0.77 -15.01
N LEU A 809 -14.83 -0.84 -16.08
CA LEU A 809 -14.42 -1.50 -17.31
C LEU A 809 -13.73 -0.46 -18.17
N ILE A 810 -12.46 -0.67 -18.48
CA ILE A 810 -11.63 0.24 -19.27
C ILE A 810 -11.14 -0.43 -20.55
N ASP A 811 -10.93 0.34 -21.61
CA ASP A 811 -10.25 -0.14 -22.81
C ASP A 811 -8.71 0.07 -22.73
N ALA A 812 -8.00 -0.21 -23.83
CA ALA A 812 -6.54 -0.06 -23.91
C ALA A 812 -6.05 1.40 -23.76
N ASP A 813 -6.90 2.37 -24.07
CA ASP A 813 -6.65 3.81 -23.93
C ASP A 813 -7.09 4.35 -22.56
N ARG A 814 -7.58 3.47 -21.65
CA ARG A 814 -8.17 3.79 -20.34
C ARG A 814 -9.46 4.62 -20.44
N GLU A 815 -10.17 4.56 -21.56
CA GLU A 815 -11.53 5.09 -21.64
C GLU A 815 -12.46 4.18 -20.81
N VAL A 816 -13.23 4.79 -19.89
CA VAL A 816 -14.17 4.05 -19.06
C VAL A 816 -15.39 3.71 -19.90
N LEU A 817 -15.62 2.42 -20.13
CA LEU A 817 -16.77 1.89 -20.87
C LEU A 817 -17.98 1.64 -19.96
N ALA A 818 -17.73 1.25 -18.70
CA ALA A 818 -18.75 0.97 -17.70
C ALA A 818 -18.20 1.14 -16.28
N THR A 819 -19.07 1.40 -15.32
CA THR A 819 -18.70 1.46 -13.89
C THR A 819 -19.70 0.72 -13.03
N ALA A 820 -19.23 0.27 -11.87
CA ALA A 820 -20.11 -0.17 -10.78
C ALA A 820 -21.10 0.94 -10.43
N ALA A 821 -22.40 0.61 -10.36
CA ALA A 821 -23.44 1.58 -10.01
C ALA A 821 -23.38 2.01 -8.52
N THR A 822 -22.87 1.14 -7.64
CA THR A 822 -22.70 1.43 -6.21
C THR A 822 -21.30 1.06 -5.73
N ALA A 823 -20.77 1.85 -4.78
CA ALA A 823 -19.52 1.52 -4.10
C ALA A 823 -19.78 0.61 -2.89
N VAL A 824 -18.79 -0.20 -2.54
CA VAL A 824 -18.83 -1.11 -1.39
C VAL A 824 -17.60 -0.94 -0.50
N ASP A 825 -17.73 -1.17 0.80
CA ASP A 825 -16.64 -0.87 1.74
C ASP A 825 -15.42 -1.81 1.63
N GLU A 826 -15.67 -3.07 1.24
CA GLU A 826 -14.70 -4.18 1.25
C GLU A 826 -14.32 -4.65 -0.17
N LYS A 827 -13.03 -4.99 -0.38
CA LYS A 827 -12.51 -5.46 -1.69
C LYS A 827 -13.18 -6.79 -2.10
N GLU A 828 -13.44 -7.68 -1.16
CA GLU A 828 -14.09 -8.98 -1.44
C GLU A 828 -15.52 -8.79 -1.96
N ALA A 829 -16.27 -7.83 -1.41
CA ALA A 829 -17.63 -7.52 -1.86
C ALA A 829 -17.68 -6.96 -3.30
N ILE A 830 -16.67 -6.15 -3.70
CA ILE A 830 -16.65 -5.64 -5.09
C ILE A 830 -16.29 -6.75 -6.08
N LEU A 831 -15.46 -7.72 -5.67
CA LEU A 831 -15.15 -8.90 -6.48
C LEU A 831 -16.37 -9.81 -6.67
N GLU A 832 -17.19 -9.99 -5.64
CA GLU A 832 -18.48 -10.69 -5.76
C GLU A 832 -19.42 -9.98 -6.76
N THR A 833 -19.44 -8.64 -6.73
CA THR A 833 -20.21 -7.83 -7.69
C THR A 833 -19.69 -8.03 -9.12
N VAL A 834 -18.37 -8.09 -9.31
CA VAL A 834 -17.77 -8.37 -10.64
C VAL A 834 -18.18 -9.74 -11.16
N GLU A 835 -18.13 -10.78 -10.33
CA GLU A 835 -18.56 -12.13 -10.70
C GLU A 835 -20.07 -12.19 -11.01
N GLU A 836 -20.87 -11.44 -10.27
CA GLU A 836 -22.30 -11.32 -10.52
C GLU A 836 -22.60 -10.66 -11.88
N VAL A 837 -21.96 -9.53 -12.18
CA VAL A 837 -22.08 -8.85 -13.48
C VAL A 837 -21.63 -9.77 -14.62
N ARG A 838 -20.51 -10.50 -14.44
CA ARG A 838 -19.98 -11.45 -15.43
C ARG A 838 -20.99 -12.55 -15.76
N ARG A 839 -21.73 -13.04 -14.76
CA ARG A 839 -22.77 -14.06 -14.94
C ARG A 839 -24.05 -13.50 -15.56
N LEU A 840 -24.43 -12.27 -15.21
CA LEU A 840 -25.75 -11.71 -15.52
C LEU A 840 -25.78 -10.89 -16.81
N ALA A 841 -24.75 -10.08 -17.10
CA ALA A 841 -24.73 -9.19 -18.26
C ALA A 841 -24.94 -9.92 -19.61
N PRO A 842 -24.34 -11.10 -19.87
CA PRO A 842 -24.53 -11.80 -21.15
C PRO A 842 -25.94 -12.37 -21.38
N ILE A 843 -26.72 -12.56 -20.31
CA ILE A 843 -28.09 -13.11 -20.37
C ILE A 843 -29.16 -12.03 -20.15
N ALA A 844 -28.76 -10.80 -19.84
CA ALA A 844 -29.67 -9.73 -19.52
C ALA A 844 -30.55 -9.35 -20.72
N GLY A 845 -31.87 -9.35 -20.50
CA GLY A 845 -32.85 -8.90 -21.48
C GLY A 845 -32.96 -7.37 -21.51
N ARG A 846 -33.83 -6.84 -22.37
CA ARG A 846 -34.22 -5.42 -22.36
C ARG A 846 -35.50 -5.23 -21.55
N VAL A 847 -35.53 -4.20 -20.70
CA VAL A 847 -36.73 -3.75 -19.98
C VAL A 847 -36.88 -2.24 -20.11
N ASP A 848 -37.99 -1.81 -20.69
CA ASP A 848 -38.38 -0.40 -20.80
C ASP A 848 -39.38 -0.06 -19.68
N PHE A 849 -39.12 1.02 -18.95
CA PHE A 849 -40.01 1.53 -17.89
C PHE A 849 -40.78 2.78 -18.30
N ASP A 850 -40.78 3.15 -19.58
CA ASP A 850 -41.45 4.35 -20.11
C ASP A 850 -42.99 4.31 -20.01
N VAL A 851 -43.54 3.15 -19.61
CA VAL A 851 -44.96 2.93 -19.35
C VAL A 851 -45.16 2.24 -17.99
N ALA A 852 -46.21 2.64 -17.28
CA ALA A 852 -46.63 2.00 -16.05
C ALA A 852 -46.82 0.48 -16.25
N SER A 853 -46.17 -0.32 -15.40
CA SER A 853 -46.05 -1.76 -15.60
C SER A 853 -46.10 -2.52 -14.27
N PHE A 854 -46.68 -3.71 -14.29
CA PHE A 854 -46.61 -4.67 -13.21
C PHE A 854 -45.31 -5.46 -13.29
N ASP A 855 -44.49 -5.38 -12.25
CA ASP A 855 -43.36 -6.28 -12.03
C ASP A 855 -43.84 -7.54 -11.31
N VAL A 856 -43.47 -8.71 -11.80
CA VAL A 856 -43.65 -9.97 -11.07
C VAL A 856 -42.29 -10.41 -10.54
N TYR A 857 -42.14 -10.47 -9.21
CA TYR A 857 -40.87 -10.72 -8.55
C TYR A 857 -40.98 -11.80 -7.46
N ALA A 858 -39.86 -12.43 -7.13
CA ALA A 858 -39.78 -13.43 -6.07
C ALA A 858 -39.60 -12.76 -4.69
N VAL A 859 -40.34 -13.20 -3.67
CA VAL A 859 -40.29 -12.60 -2.33
C VAL A 859 -39.41 -13.43 -1.39
N GLU A 860 -39.71 -14.72 -1.19
CA GLU A 860 -38.94 -15.70 -0.40
C GLU A 860 -39.30 -17.13 -0.88
N ASP A 861 -38.37 -18.11 -0.84
CA ASP A 861 -38.58 -19.56 -1.10
C ASP A 861 -39.72 -19.94 -2.10
N ASP A 862 -39.47 -19.83 -3.40
CA ASP A 862 -40.42 -20.17 -4.49
C ASP A 862 -41.79 -19.44 -4.44
N ARG A 863 -41.92 -18.35 -3.66
CA ARG A 863 -43.12 -17.50 -3.61
C ARG A 863 -42.91 -16.22 -4.41
N TRP A 864 -43.94 -15.86 -5.16
CA TRP A 864 -43.95 -14.73 -6.07
C TRP A 864 -44.98 -13.69 -5.62
N SER A 865 -44.71 -12.42 -5.85
CA SER A 865 -45.70 -11.35 -5.71
C SER A 865 -45.59 -10.40 -6.90
N TRP A 866 -46.37 -9.34 -6.88
CA TRP A 866 -46.34 -8.30 -7.89
C TRP A 866 -46.24 -6.93 -7.25
N ARG A 867 -45.64 -5.99 -7.98
CA ARG A 867 -45.65 -4.57 -7.65
C ARG A 867 -45.96 -3.75 -8.90
N LEU A 868 -46.65 -2.64 -8.77
CA LEU A 868 -46.86 -1.71 -9.88
C LEU A 868 -45.78 -0.62 -9.83
N ILE A 869 -45.22 -0.35 -11.00
CA ILE A 869 -44.18 0.64 -11.23
C ILE A 869 -44.78 1.76 -12.08
N ASP A 870 -44.38 3.00 -11.81
CA ASP A 870 -44.67 4.13 -12.69
C ASP A 870 -43.69 4.27 -13.87
N GLU A 871 -43.90 5.30 -14.69
CA GLU A 871 -43.08 5.62 -15.87
C GLU A 871 -41.65 6.06 -15.49
N ASP A 872 -41.39 6.38 -14.22
CA ASP A 872 -40.08 6.77 -13.70
C ASP A 872 -39.37 5.58 -13.01
N GLY A 873 -39.90 4.35 -13.12
CA GLY A 873 -39.34 3.17 -12.48
C GLY A 873 -39.62 3.06 -10.97
N ARG A 874 -40.45 3.94 -10.38
CA ARG A 874 -40.75 3.92 -8.94
C ARG A 874 -41.91 2.98 -8.63
N THR A 875 -41.77 2.23 -7.56
CA THR A 875 -42.87 1.38 -7.06
C THR A 875 -43.95 2.25 -6.42
N VAL A 876 -45.17 2.17 -6.99
CA VAL A 876 -46.34 2.92 -6.52
C VAL A 876 -47.28 2.05 -5.68
N ALA A 877 -47.26 0.73 -5.88
CA ALA A 877 -48.12 -0.20 -5.19
C ALA A 877 -47.46 -1.58 -5.08
N ASP A 878 -47.64 -2.24 -3.93
CA ASP A 878 -47.21 -3.62 -3.70
C ASP A 878 -48.42 -4.52 -3.48
N GLY A 879 -48.39 -5.72 -4.06
CA GLY A 879 -49.36 -6.77 -3.81
C GLY A 879 -49.14 -7.40 -2.45
N THR A 880 -50.21 -7.55 -1.68
CA THR A 880 -50.15 -8.21 -0.35
C THR A 880 -50.24 -9.73 -0.44
N GLU A 881 -50.64 -10.26 -1.60
CA GLU A 881 -50.79 -11.69 -1.84
C GLU A 881 -49.51 -12.30 -2.42
N THR A 882 -49.26 -13.56 -2.06
CA THR A 882 -48.15 -14.34 -2.62
C THR A 882 -48.66 -15.56 -3.37
N TYR A 883 -47.97 -15.89 -4.46
CA TYR A 883 -48.30 -16.92 -5.43
C TYR A 883 -47.21 -18.00 -5.45
N SER A 884 -47.54 -19.20 -5.91
CA SER A 884 -46.61 -20.34 -5.93
C SER A 884 -45.67 -20.38 -7.15
N SER A 885 -45.86 -19.50 -8.13
CA SER A 885 -45.03 -19.38 -9.33
C SER A 885 -45.25 -18.02 -10.01
N SER A 886 -44.31 -17.59 -10.87
CA SER A 886 -44.45 -16.37 -11.65
C SER A 886 -45.69 -16.41 -12.55
N ASP A 887 -45.99 -17.56 -13.17
CA ASP A 887 -47.23 -17.77 -13.93
C ASP A 887 -48.50 -17.59 -13.08
N ALA A 888 -48.48 -18.04 -11.82
CA ALA A 888 -49.62 -17.89 -10.92
C ALA A 888 -49.80 -16.42 -10.51
N ALA A 889 -48.71 -15.68 -10.26
CA ALA A 889 -48.74 -14.24 -10.00
C ALA A 889 -49.27 -13.47 -11.22
N ARG A 890 -48.79 -13.80 -12.43
CA ARG A 890 -49.25 -13.16 -13.67
C ARG A 890 -50.74 -13.38 -13.91
N ASN A 891 -51.23 -14.60 -13.72
CA ASN A 891 -52.66 -14.88 -13.83
C ASN A 891 -53.47 -14.20 -12.70
N GLY A 892 -52.87 -14.00 -11.54
CA GLY A 892 -53.45 -13.28 -10.40
C GLY A 892 -53.62 -11.78 -10.62
N LEU A 893 -52.88 -11.18 -11.55
CA LEU A 893 -53.00 -9.76 -11.91
C LEU A 893 -54.30 -9.41 -12.62
N GLU A 894 -54.90 -10.35 -13.37
CA GLU A 894 -56.15 -10.08 -14.11
C GLU A 894 -57.30 -9.69 -13.16
N PRO A 895 -57.59 -10.45 -12.08
CA PRO A 895 -58.52 -10.00 -11.04
C PRO A 895 -58.14 -8.66 -10.39
N VAL A 896 -56.84 -8.40 -10.18
CA VAL A 896 -56.36 -7.14 -9.57
C VAL A 896 -56.68 -5.95 -10.47
N ARG A 897 -56.48 -6.08 -11.79
CA ARG A 897 -56.84 -5.04 -12.77
C ARG A 897 -58.33 -4.70 -12.73
N GLU A 898 -59.18 -5.72 -12.68
CA GLU A 898 -60.64 -5.54 -12.55
C GLU A 898 -61.02 -4.86 -11.22
N LEU A 899 -60.35 -5.24 -10.12
CA LEU A 899 -60.55 -4.60 -8.81
C LEU A 899 -60.16 -3.12 -8.83
N ILE A 900 -59.04 -2.76 -9.45
CA ILE A 900 -58.57 -1.37 -9.59
C ILE A 900 -59.56 -0.53 -10.41
N ASP A 901 -60.03 -1.05 -11.55
CA ASP A 901 -60.96 -0.35 -12.44
C ASP A 901 -62.29 -0.03 -11.73
N HIS A 902 -62.80 -0.98 -10.94
CA HIS A 902 -64.10 -0.86 -10.26
C HIS A 902 -64.02 -0.31 -8.83
N ALA A 903 -62.83 -0.11 -8.27
CA ALA A 903 -62.67 0.33 -6.88
C ALA A 903 -63.19 1.75 -6.65
N SER A 904 -63.98 1.93 -5.59
CA SER A 904 -64.38 3.26 -5.09
C SER A 904 -63.30 3.87 -4.19
N ILE A 905 -63.22 5.20 -4.07
CA ILE A 905 -62.30 5.85 -3.13
C ILE A 905 -63.05 6.15 -1.83
N LEU A 906 -62.56 5.63 -0.71
CA LEU A 906 -63.13 5.77 0.63
C LEU A 906 -62.12 6.38 1.60
N GLU A 907 -62.57 7.33 2.42
CA GLU A 907 -61.74 8.03 3.41
C GLU A 907 -62.20 7.66 4.82
N ILE A 908 -61.23 7.43 5.71
CA ILE A 908 -61.49 7.19 7.14
C ILE A 908 -61.21 8.48 7.93
N ASP A 909 -62.26 9.27 8.13
CA ASP A 909 -62.20 10.53 8.92
C ASP A 909 -62.18 10.31 10.44
N GLY A 910 -62.29 9.06 10.90
CA GLY A 910 -62.51 8.73 12.31
C GLY A 910 -62.61 7.24 12.57
N VAL A 911 -62.90 6.87 13.82
CA VAL A 911 -63.07 5.47 14.22
C VAL A 911 -64.29 4.89 13.51
N SER A 912 -64.16 3.71 12.91
CA SER A 912 -65.21 3.09 12.09
C SER A 912 -65.33 1.60 12.35
N PHE A 913 -66.56 1.12 12.34
CA PHE A 913 -66.89 -0.30 12.35
C PHE A 913 -66.88 -0.81 10.90
N GLU A 914 -66.04 -1.80 10.60
CA GLU A 914 -65.89 -2.46 9.29
C GLU A 914 -66.34 -3.93 9.37
N LEU A 915 -66.92 -4.43 8.28
CA LEU A 915 -67.29 -5.85 8.14
C LEU A 915 -66.27 -6.57 7.26
N HIS A 916 -65.79 -7.70 7.75
CA HIS A 916 -64.80 -8.57 7.09
C HIS A 916 -65.37 -9.99 6.99
N ALA A 917 -65.04 -10.73 5.93
CA ALA A 917 -65.28 -12.16 5.89
C ALA A 917 -64.34 -12.87 6.88
N ALA A 918 -64.82 -13.93 7.52
CA ALA A 918 -63.97 -14.70 8.43
C ALA A 918 -62.92 -15.51 7.64
N GLU A 919 -61.68 -15.52 8.12
CA GLU A 919 -60.56 -16.19 7.44
C GLU A 919 -60.65 -17.72 7.47
N ASP A 920 -61.19 -18.29 8.57
CA ASP A 920 -61.19 -19.73 8.84
C ASP A 920 -62.57 -20.42 8.75
N GLU A 921 -63.66 -19.65 8.61
CA GLU A 921 -65.04 -20.16 8.62
C GLU A 921 -65.94 -19.38 7.65
N ASP A 922 -66.99 -20.01 7.10
CA ASP A 922 -68.01 -19.32 6.31
C ASP A 922 -68.81 -18.34 7.20
N GLY A 923 -68.52 -17.03 7.09
CA GLY A 923 -69.26 -16.00 7.82
C GLY A 923 -68.58 -14.63 7.84
N TRP A 924 -69.03 -13.77 8.75
CA TRP A 924 -68.65 -12.36 8.86
C TRP A 924 -68.13 -12.04 10.25
N VAL A 925 -67.03 -11.32 10.35
CA VAL A 925 -66.52 -10.68 11.57
C VAL A 925 -66.61 -9.17 11.43
N TRP A 926 -66.59 -8.46 12.54
CA TRP A 926 -66.52 -7.00 12.51
C TRP A 926 -65.27 -6.50 13.21
N HIS A 927 -64.63 -5.49 12.63
CA HIS A 927 -63.46 -4.80 13.18
C HIS A 927 -63.83 -3.35 13.50
N LEU A 928 -63.39 -2.86 14.65
CA LEU A 928 -63.41 -1.46 15.02
C LEU A 928 -62.05 -0.88 14.70
N VAL A 929 -61.96 -0.15 13.60
CA VAL A 929 -60.72 0.43 13.09
C VAL A 929 -60.66 1.90 13.50
N ASP A 930 -59.50 2.40 13.88
CA ASP A 930 -59.33 3.82 14.18
C ASP A 930 -58.98 4.65 12.93
N LYS A 931 -58.81 5.97 13.12
CA LYS A 931 -58.47 6.89 12.03
C LYS A 931 -57.11 6.62 11.36
N HIS A 932 -56.27 5.80 12.00
CA HIS A 932 -54.95 5.41 11.53
C HIS A 932 -54.95 4.03 10.86
N GLY A 933 -56.13 3.43 10.65
CA GLY A 933 -56.26 2.11 10.03
C GLY A 933 -55.96 0.94 10.97
N SER A 934 -55.74 1.21 12.27
CA SER A 934 -55.42 0.17 13.26
C SER A 934 -56.67 -0.44 13.87
N THR A 935 -56.72 -1.77 14.00
CA THR A 935 -57.82 -2.50 14.64
C THR A 935 -57.76 -2.31 16.15
N LEU A 936 -58.72 -1.56 16.70
CA LEU A 936 -58.88 -1.36 18.14
C LEU A 936 -59.61 -2.52 18.82
N SER A 937 -60.51 -3.19 18.11
CA SER A 937 -61.30 -4.29 18.65
C SER A 937 -61.92 -5.09 17.53
N GLU A 938 -62.13 -6.37 17.75
CA GLU A 938 -62.80 -7.27 16.80
C GLU A 938 -63.87 -8.11 17.49
N SER A 939 -64.77 -8.68 16.68
CA SER A 939 -65.75 -9.64 17.17
C SER A 939 -65.10 -10.94 17.64
N THR A 940 -65.45 -11.40 18.82
CA THR A 940 -64.99 -12.69 19.37
C THR A 940 -65.66 -13.93 18.75
N ARG A 941 -66.53 -13.74 17.75
CA ARG A 941 -67.25 -14.81 17.05
C ARG A 941 -67.52 -14.43 15.60
N THR A 942 -67.60 -15.44 14.76
CA THR A 942 -68.07 -15.34 13.38
C THR A 942 -69.60 -15.31 13.33
N TYR A 943 -70.16 -14.45 12.49
CA TYR A 943 -71.59 -14.30 12.26
C TYR A 943 -72.00 -14.89 10.90
N GLU A 944 -73.10 -15.63 10.83
CA GLU A 944 -73.54 -16.29 9.59
C GLU A 944 -73.91 -15.29 8.48
N SER A 945 -74.30 -14.05 8.81
CA SER A 945 -74.65 -13.02 7.82
C SER A 945 -74.15 -11.62 8.19
N ARG A 946 -73.94 -10.77 7.16
CA ARG A 946 -73.66 -9.33 7.32
C ARG A 946 -74.69 -8.63 8.21
N THR A 947 -75.95 -9.06 8.16
CA THR A 947 -77.01 -8.47 8.97
C THR A 947 -76.82 -8.77 10.45
N ASP A 948 -76.43 -9.99 10.80
CA ASP A 948 -76.20 -10.40 12.18
C ASP A 948 -74.95 -9.75 12.77
N ALA A 949 -73.87 -9.66 11.98
CA ALA A 949 -72.66 -8.92 12.36
C ALA A 949 -72.97 -7.44 12.63
N ARG A 950 -73.78 -6.82 11.77
CA ARG A 950 -74.22 -5.43 11.93
C ARG A 950 -75.12 -5.22 13.15
N GLU A 951 -76.01 -6.16 13.46
CA GLU A 951 -76.80 -6.09 14.69
C GLU A 951 -75.92 -6.17 15.94
N ALA A 952 -74.88 -7.00 15.91
CA ALA A 952 -73.90 -7.10 16.99
C ALA A 952 -73.05 -5.83 17.14
N MET A 953 -72.54 -5.25 16.04
CA MET A 953 -71.86 -3.95 16.06
C MET A 953 -72.74 -2.87 16.70
N ASN A 954 -74.02 -2.81 16.31
CA ASN A 954 -74.97 -1.85 16.86
C ASN A 954 -75.24 -2.09 18.36
N ALA A 955 -75.19 -3.34 18.83
CA ALA A 955 -75.27 -3.65 20.25
C ALA A 955 -74.03 -3.15 21.02
N VAL A 956 -72.83 -3.36 20.48
CA VAL A 956 -71.58 -2.84 21.06
C VAL A 956 -71.59 -1.32 21.08
N LYS A 957 -71.95 -0.67 19.97
CA LYS A 957 -72.01 0.79 19.85
C LYS A 957 -72.98 1.44 20.85
N ARG A 958 -74.12 0.79 21.12
CA ARG A 958 -75.12 1.31 22.07
C ARG A 958 -74.70 1.13 23.53
N ASN A 959 -74.09 0.00 23.87
CA ASN A 959 -73.97 -0.42 25.26
C ASN A 959 -72.56 -0.28 25.84
N ALA A 960 -71.51 -0.35 25.01
CA ALA A 960 -70.13 -0.28 25.47
C ALA A 960 -69.71 1.09 26.05
N PRO A 961 -70.17 2.26 25.53
CA PRO A 961 -69.76 3.56 26.10
C PRO A 961 -70.09 3.72 27.59
N ASP A 962 -71.20 3.14 28.04
CA ASP A 962 -71.69 3.23 29.43
C ASP A 962 -71.28 2.03 30.32
N GLY A 963 -70.45 1.12 29.81
CA GLY A 963 -70.13 -0.12 30.52
C GLY A 963 -69.18 0.06 31.71
N TRP A 964 -69.36 -0.71 32.79
CA TRP A 964 -68.42 -0.67 33.93
C TRP A 964 -67.25 -1.64 33.74
N ILE A 965 -66.12 -1.34 34.38
CA ILE A 965 -64.88 -2.15 34.31
C ILE A 965 -64.85 -3.10 35.51
N THR A 966 -64.60 -4.39 35.27
CA THR A 966 -64.39 -5.40 36.32
C THR A 966 -63.08 -6.13 36.05
N PHE A 967 -62.24 -6.23 37.08
CA PHE A 967 -60.98 -6.97 37.03
C PHE A 967 -61.22 -8.37 37.60
N THR A 968 -60.75 -9.38 36.88
CA THR A 968 -60.81 -10.78 37.30
C THR A 968 -59.38 -11.31 37.30
N GLU A 969 -59.00 -12.03 38.36
CA GLU A 969 -57.71 -12.73 38.43
C GLU A 969 -57.68 -13.96 37.53
#